data_AF-A0A534ZA26-F1
#
_entry.id   AF-A0A534ZA26-F1
#
_cell.length_a   1.000
_cell.length_b   1.000
_cell.length_c   1.000
_cell.angle_alpha   90.00
_cell.angle_beta   90.00
_cell.angle_gamma   90.00
#
_symmetry.space_group_name_H-M   'P 1'
#
loop_
_entity.id
_entity.type
_entity.pdbx_description
1 polymer ?
#
loop_
_entity_poly.entity_id
_entity_poly.type
_entity_poly.pdbx_seq_one_letter_code
_entity_poly.pdbx_strand_id
1 'polypeptide(L)'
;MTFRHEGRITRGSFRGLVAAALLMAAPAGAVTLTRGPYLQLESTHGVTVVWDTDAPAACSLDVRPEGGQPTVIAGSTGTVCAIRADGLVPGTRYAYAPQADGVALAGEEVFETDHPTLPFTFLVMGESGCGGCLPGLALRNAMYATPVDFVLHTGGMIGGGLGANYDPDFFTPYRTLLRRLVIWPAIDNHDVRADGGAAWRSTFYTPANNPARSENYYSFDFGNAHVVVLDTNASTSPGSAEHTFLDNDLRTSTATWKFVAFHDTIYSSGSHGSDLTVRANLVPLFDKYGVDMVFMGDDHDYERTKPLRNNVAVQPGAGTVYVTTGGGGDQLRPVGASSFTAYAESAFHFTRVTVDGGRLIEQMVREDGAIRDAITLVKGTAPPPRCGDDLVDQPGEQCDGLDHVACPGPCAADCTCAPVCGDDRLDQTTEACDGHDDAGCPGLCLTDCRCGDSSQVLRLAPVADTYIQAGAQATADHGASDHVDVDLAPADIAYLKFDLSAVTRPVVAAKLKLHCTNASSDGGTIYPVPNSSWAEGSGVGSASGPGLKWSDVDTNLDGKVDAHDASPFVPDYTRPIAWLGGVLVGQDVSVDVTAALQAGPGVYTLAIRNDTTAGATYASREDLNQVERPELEIELQAPTTTTSTTSTTTTSTSSTAPTTSTSSTTSSTSTVPTTSTSTSSTAPTTPTSSTSSSTSTVPTTSSSTTSTTTTTSTTTSTVAQAGAVGTVEADVKVHEQNPDVSFGSNAVLDASGQATKREQTYFRVRVSGVGTRPVVSARLQLQVASAFNAGGDSGGRIHRISACGWSELTTTWRNRPVIDGAVLSTVGPVQPGQVVTFDVTSAITGDGVYCFALDSTSINGVKYNSRESSGQRPAVLLQVAP
;
A
#
# COMPACT_ATOMS: atom_id res chain seq x y z
N MET A 1 1.95 9.95 -105.02
CA MET A 1 1.53 11.26 -105.58
C MET A 1 1.23 12.20 -104.42
N THR A 2 1.81 13.41 -104.46
CA THR A 2 1.19 14.74 -104.19
C THR A 2 -0.21 14.75 -103.55
N PHE A 3 -0.57 15.57 -102.55
CA PHE A 3 -0.21 16.97 -102.17
C PHE A 3 -0.19 17.15 -100.61
N ARG A 4 0.73 17.94 -100.00
CA ARG A 4 0.67 19.39 -99.62
C ARG A 4 -0.56 19.80 -98.77
N HIS A 5 -0.45 20.64 -97.72
CA HIS A 5 0.14 21.99 -97.71
C HIS A 5 0.62 22.49 -96.30
N GLU A 6 1.52 23.50 -96.32
CA GLU A 6 1.76 24.56 -95.29
C GLU A 6 2.11 24.22 -93.82
N GLY A 7 2.86 25.05 -93.07
CA GLY A 7 3.55 26.28 -93.47
C GLY A 7 4.06 27.18 -92.33
N ARG A 8 5.31 26.94 -91.86
CA ARG A 8 6.31 27.96 -91.44
C ARG A 8 5.99 28.93 -90.25
N ILE A 9 6.85 28.97 -89.23
CA ILE A 9 7.77 30.10 -88.90
C ILE A 9 8.46 29.90 -87.52
N THR A 10 9.77 30.20 -87.55
CA THR A 10 10.83 30.37 -86.51
C THR A 10 10.43 30.93 -85.12
N ARG A 11 11.23 30.90 -84.04
CA ARG A 11 12.72 30.99 -83.89
C ARG A 11 13.10 30.75 -82.41
N GLY A 12 14.30 30.22 -82.09
CA GLY A 12 14.82 30.27 -80.71
C GLY A 12 15.90 29.22 -80.39
N SER A 13 17.16 29.65 -80.32
CA SER A 13 18.29 28.83 -79.83
C SER A 13 18.32 28.82 -78.31
N PHE A 14 18.66 27.69 -77.67
CA PHE A 14 19.80 27.63 -76.72
C PHE A 14 20.26 26.18 -76.47
N ARG A 15 21.50 26.03 -76.00
CA ARG A 15 22.26 24.76 -75.95
C ARG A 15 21.72 23.80 -74.90
N GLY A 16 21.49 22.54 -75.28
CA GLY A 16 21.30 21.44 -74.34
C GLY A 16 22.64 20.92 -73.80
N LEU A 17 22.78 20.86 -72.48
CA LEU A 17 23.82 20.08 -71.81
C LEU A 17 23.28 18.69 -71.47
N VAL A 18 24.12 17.66 -71.60
CA VAL A 18 23.80 16.29 -71.15
C VAL A 18 23.87 16.26 -69.63
N ALA A 19 22.76 15.93 -68.98
CA ALA A 19 22.73 15.58 -67.56
C ALA A 19 22.60 14.07 -67.43
N ALA A 20 23.49 13.45 -66.64
CA ALA A 20 23.37 12.04 -66.30
C ALA A 20 22.17 11.87 -65.36
N ALA A 21 21.22 11.00 -65.72
CA ALA A 21 20.11 10.65 -64.84
C ALA A 21 20.62 9.73 -63.73
N LEU A 22 20.81 10.28 -62.52
CA LEU A 22 20.78 9.45 -61.32
C LEU A 22 19.40 8.81 -61.24
N LEU A 23 19.33 7.48 -61.22
CA LEU A 23 18.19 6.81 -60.60
C LEU A 23 18.27 7.16 -59.11
N MET A 24 17.38 8.04 -58.65
CA MET A 24 17.11 8.12 -57.21
C MET A 24 16.43 6.81 -56.82
N ALA A 25 17.12 5.98 -56.04
CA ALA A 25 16.44 4.98 -55.24
C ALA A 25 15.43 5.70 -54.34
N ALA A 26 14.20 5.19 -54.26
CA ALA A 26 13.30 5.63 -53.21
C ALA A 26 13.98 5.36 -51.85
N PRO A 27 13.81 6.22 -50.83
CA PRO A 27 14.29 5.90 -49.51
C PRO A 27 13.65 4.58 -49.07
N ALA A 28 14.47 3.62 -48.66
CA ALA A 28 13.96 2.45 -47.96
C ALA A 28 13.16 2.94 -46.73
N GLY A 29 12.00 2.32 -46.47
CA GLY A 29 11.27 2.59 -45.24
C GLY A 29 12.17 2.27 -44.04
N ALA A 30 12.03 3.03 -42.96
CA ALA A 30 12.64 2.64 -41.69
C ALA A 30 12.03 1.29 -41.26
N VAL A 31 12.88 0.33 -40.92
CA VAL A 31 12.49 -1.00 -40.47
C VAL A 31 11.63 -0.87 -39.20
N THR A 32 10.57 -1.67 -39.10
CA THR A 32 9.62 -1.62 -37.97
C THR A 32 9.48 -2.96 -37.27
N LEU A 33 9.10 -2.93 -35.99
CA LEU A 33 8.83 -4.13 -35.20
C LEU A 33 7.51 -4.78 -35.63
N THR A 34 7.57 -6.07 -35.93
CA THR A 34 6.40 -6.94 -36.12
C THR A 34 6.07 -7.74 -34.86
N ARG A 35 7.09 -8.11 -34.06
CA ARG A 35 6.96 -8.80 -32.76
C ARG A 35 7.92 -8.20 -31.72
N GLY A 36 7.47 -8.07 -30.49
CA GLY A 36 8.33 -7.78 -29.33
C GLY A 36 8.65 -6.29 -29.04
N PRO A 37 9.82 -5.99 -28.45
CA PRO A 37 10.79 -6.97 -27.94
C PRO A 37 10.21 -7.83 -26.81
N TYR A 38 10.80 -9.01 -26.58
CA TYR A 38 10.48 -9.90 -25.46
C TYR A 38 11.74 -10.55 -24.89
N LEU A 39 11.66 -11.02 -23.64
CA LEU A 39 12.79 -11.54 -22.87
C LEU A 39 12.72 -13.07 -22.73
N GLN A 40 13.88 -13.72 -22.88
CA GLN A 40 14.08 -15.18 -22.84
C GLN A 40 15.41 -15.54 -22.19
N LEU A 41 15.57 -16.81 -21.80
CA LEU A 41 16.84 -17.41 -21.33
C LEU A 41 17.50 -16.67 -20.15
N GLU A 42 16.74 -16.18 -19.17
CA GLU A 42 17.35 -15.47 -18.04
C GLU A 42 18.34 -16.34 -17.25
N SER A 43 19.34 -15.68 -16.69
CA SER A 43 20.12 -16.17 -15.57
C SER A 43 20.63 -14.98 -14.75
N THR A 44 21.13 -15.26 -13.53
CA THR A 44 21.84 -14.31 -12.66
C THR A 44 22.84 -13.36 -13.34
N HIS A 45 23.36 -13.70 -14.52
CA HIS A 45 24.38 -12.92 -15.23
C HIS A 45 24.02 -12.58 -16.69
N GLY A 46 22.76 -12.74 -17.11
CA GLY A 46 22.35 -12.31 -18.45
C GLY A 46 20.93 -12.66 -18.88
N VAL A 47 20.46 -11.97 -19.93
CA VAL A 47 19.16 -12.21 -20.57
C VAL A 47 19.30 -12.21 -22.09
N THR A 48 18.42 -12.90 -22.81
CA THR A 48 18.30 -12.81 -24.27
C THR A 48 17.10 -11.94 -24.62
N VAL A 49 17.34 -10.87 -25.39
CA VAL A 49 16.29 -10.00 -25.93
C VAL A 49 15.99 -10.44 -27.36
N VAL A 50 14.70 -10.67 -27.66
CA VAL A 50 14.23 -11.18 -28.95
C VAL A 50 13.19 -10.23 -29.56
N TRP A 51 13.27 -10.00 -30.87
CA TRP A 51 12.31 -9.20 -31.62
C TRP A 51 12.30 -9.54 -33.11
N ASP A 52 11.15 -9.33 -33.76
CA ASP A 52 10.99 -9.55 -35.20
C ASP A 52 10.74 -8.22 -35.92
N THR A 53 11.16 -8.13 -37.18
CA THR A 53 11.03 -6.95 -38.04
C THR A 53 10.33 -7.24 -39.37
N ASP A 54 9.76 -6.18 -39.97
CA ASP A 54 9.08 -6.22 -41.27
C ASP A 54 10.01 -6.45 -42.47
N ALA A 55 11.29 -6.12 -42.32
CA ALA A 55 12.34 -6.34 -43.32
C ALA A 55 13.67 -6.75 -42.66
N PRO A 56 14.57 -7.45 -43.37
CA PRO A 56 15.88 -7.82 -42.83
C PRO A 56 16.74 -6.59 -42.51
N ALA A 57 17.28 -6.53 -41.30
CA ALA A 57 18.15 -5.45 -40.83
C ALA A 57 19.36 -5.99 -40.07
N ALA A 58 20.41 -5.19 -39.89
CA ALA A 58 21.48 -5.50 -38.95
C ALA A 58 20.97 -5.27 -37.52
N CYS A 59 20.79 -6.36 -36.76
CA CYS A 59 20.32 -6.31 -35.39
C CYS A 59 21.41 -5.74 -34.46
N SER A 60 21.06 -4.82 -33.57
CA SER A 60 21.87 -4.48 -32.40
C SER A 60 21.00 -4.23 -31.17
N LEU A 61 21.58 -4.37 -29.98
CA LEU A 61 20.91 -4.16 -28.70
C LEU A 61 21.71 -3.13 -27.90
N ASP A 62 21.11 -1.98 -27.59
CA ASP A 62 21.62 -1.12 -26.51
C ASP A 62 21.15 -1.72 -25.18
N VAL A 63 22.07 -1.93 -24.25
CA VAL A 63 21.80 -2.40 -22.89
C VAL A 63 22.73 -1.72 -21.89
N ARG A 64 22.20 -1.32 -20.73
CA ARG A 64 22.96 -0.67 -19.65
C ARG A 64 22.26 -0.79 -18.29
N PRO A 65 23.00 -0.76 -17.16
CA PRO A 65 22.39 -0.50 -15.87
C PRO A 65 21.56 0.79 -15.91
N GLU A 66 20.46 0.88 -15.17
CA GLU A 66 19.64 2.10 -15.13
C GLU A 66 20.48 3.31 -14.66
N GLY A 67 20.52 4.39 -15.45
CA GLY A 67 21.41 5.54 -15.22
C GLY A 67 22.89 5.34 -15.60
N GLY A 68 23.28 4.16 -16.09
CA GLY A 68 24.63 3.82 -16.56
C GLY A 68 24.95 4.29 -17.99
N GLN A 69 26.07 3.83 -18.54
CA GLN A 69 26.47 4.10 -19.93
C GLN A 69 26.00 2.99 -20.88
N PRO A 70 25.50 3.33 -22.09
CA PRO A 70 25.03 2.36 -23.09
C PRO A 70 26.15 1.45 -23.58
N THR A 71 25.87 0.15 -23.64
CA THR A 71 26.70 -0.84 -24.34
C THR A 71 25.89 -1.39 -25.51
N VAL A 72 26.40 -1.23 -26.73
CA VAL A 72 25.73 -1.75 -27.94
C VAL A 72 26.33 -3.11 -28.30
N ILE A 73 25.50 -4.15 -28.23
CA ILE A 73 25.84 -5.53 -28.62
C ILE A 73 25.36 -5.74 -30.06
N ALA A 74 26.25 -6.17 -30.95
CA ALA A 74 25.91 -6.48 -32.34
C ALA A 74 25.37 -7.91 -32.48
N GLY A 75 24.32 -8.07 -33.28
CA GLY A 75 23.70 -9.36 -33.59
C GLY A 75 23.90 -9.80 -35.03
N SER A 76 23.02 -10.70 -35.48
CA SER A 76 22.93 -11.14 -36.88
C SER A 76 22.28 -10.09 -37.78
N THR A 77 22.18 -10.40 -39.08
CA THR A 77 21.32 -9.68 -40.03
C THR A 77 20.14 -10.58 -40.40
N GLY A 78 18.90 -10.12 -40.20
CA GLY A 78 17.70 -10.91 -40.44
C GLY A 78 16.41 -10.17 -40.10
N THR A 79 15.27 -10.86 -40.27
CA THR A 79 13.94 -10.41 -39.82
C THR A 79 13.59 -10.90 -38.41
N VAL A 80 14.43 -11.75 -37.82
CA VAL A 80 14.32 -12.24 -36.45
C VAL A 80 15.66 -11.97 -35.80
N CYS A 81 15.62 -11.20 -34.71
CA CYS A 81 16.79 -10.77 -33.96
C CYS A 81 16.69 -11.38 -32.56
N ALA A 82 17.72 -12.14 -32.15
CA ALA A 82 17.88 -12.62 -30.78
C ALA A 82 19.30 -12.28 -30.33
N ILE A 83 19.44 -11.41 -29.33
CA ILE A 83 20.74 -10.96 -28.81
C ILE A 83 20.84 -11.26 -27.32
N ARG A 84 21.89 -12.00 -26.97
CA ARG A 84 22.27 -12.28 -25.59
C ARG A 84 23.05 -11.11 -25.00
N ALA A 85 22.63 -10.62 -23.84
CA ALA A 85 23.41 -9.73 -22.98
C ALA A 85 23.98 -10.54 -21.81
N ASP A 86 25.30 -10.75 -21.79
CA ASP A 86 26.04 -11.49 -20.77
C ASP A 86 26.89 -10.56 -19.88
N GLY A 87 27.30 -11.08 -18.72
CA GLY A 87 28.14 -10.35 -17.77
C GLY A 87 27.36 -9.29 -16.98
N LEU A 88 26.03 -9.45 -16.90
CA LEU A 88 25.18 -8.61 -16.08
C LEU A 88 25.42 -8.88 -14.59
N VAL A 89 25.14 -7.88 -13.75
CA VAL A 89 25.20 -8.01 -12.30
C VAL A 89 23.87 -8.62 -11.81
N PRO A 90 23.87 -9.59 -10.89
CA PRO A 90 22.64 -10.13 -10.28
C PRO A 90 21.82 -9.04 -9.56
N GLY A 91 20.49 -9.17 -9.50
CA GLY A 91 19.61 -8.25 -8.76
C GLY A 91 19.74 -6.78 -9.19
N THR A 92 19.90 -6.53 -10.48
CA THR A 92 20.18 -5.19 -11.01
C THR A 92 19.24 -4.85 -12.16
N ARG A 93 18.67 -3.64 -12.13
CA ARG A 93 17.78 -3.15 -13.20
C ARG A 93 18.58 -2.65 -14.40
N TYR A 94 18.27 -3.20 -15.57
CA TYR A 94 18.91 -2.90 -16.85
C TYR A 94 17.91 -2.30 -17.83
N ALA A 95 18.24 -1.11 -18.32
CA ALA A 95 17.55 -0.46 -19.41
C ALA A 95 18.07 -0.98 -20.75
N TYR A 96 17.19 -1.20 -21.73
CA TYR A 96 17.55 -1.72 -23.04
C TYR A 96 16.69 -1.15 -24.18
N ALA A 97 17.23 -1.16 -25.39
CA ALA A 97 16.52 -0.80 -26.62
C ALA A 97 16.97 -1.66 -27.82
N PRO A 98 16.06 -2.38 -28.51
CA PRO A 98 16.38 -3.08 -29.75
C PRO A 98 16.60 -2.09 -30.89
N GLN A 99 17.54 -2.41 -31.79
CA GLN A 99 17.94 -1.56 -32.91
C GLN A 99 18.00 -2.35 -34.22
N ALA A 100 17.69 -1.66 -35.31
CA ALA A 100 17.88 -2.08 -36.70
C ALA A 100 18.77 -1.07 -37.41
N ASP A 101 19.86 -1.53 -38.04
CA ASP A 101 20.82 -0.70 -38.77
C ASP A 101 21.37 0.48 -37.95
N GLY A 102 21.51 0.29 -36.63
CA GLY A 102 21.96 1.31 -35.67
C GLY A 102 20.90 2.33 -35.24
N VAL A 103 19.63 2.13 -35.61
CA VAL A 103 18.49 2.98 -35.21
C VAL A 103 17.59 2.23 -34.23
N ALA A 104 17.23 2.86 -33.11
CA ALA A 104 16.32 2.29 -32.13
C ALA A 104 14.91 2.07 -32.72
N LEU A 105 14.38 0.86 -32.51
CA LEU A 105 13.08 0.43 -33.03
C LEU A 105 11.89 0.77 -32.11
N ALA A 106 12.18 1.03 -30.84
CA ALA A 106 11.19 1.34 -29.80
C ALA A 106 11.78 2.34 -28.79
N GLY A 107 10.95 2.73 -27.81
CA GLY A 107 11.44 3.36 -26.59
C GLY A 107 12.30 2.40 -25.76
N GLU A 108 12.92 2.96 -24.73
CA GLU A 108 13.71 2.20 -23.76
C GLU A 108 12.78 1.43 -22.81
N GLU A 109 13.06 0.14 -22.63
CA GLU A 109 12.34 -0.78 -21.74
C GLU A 109 13.31 -1.21 -20.61
N VAL A 110 12.80 -1.77 -19.51
CA VAL A 110 13.63 -2.16 -18.35
C VAL A 110 13.25 -3.57 -17.86
N PHE A 111 14.27 -4.36 -17.57
CA PHE A 111 14.17 -5.63 -16.84
C PHE A 111 15.05 -5.62 -15.59
N GLU A 112 14.89 -6.60 -14.71
CA GLU A 112 15.76 -6.88 -13.59
C GLU A 112 16.36 -8.29 -13.76
N THR A 113 17.59 -8.50 -13.29
CA THR A 113 18.24 -9.81 -13.31
C THR A 113 17.99 -10.58 -12.02
N ASP A 114 17.81 -11.90 -12.14
CA ASP A 114 17.81 -12.86 -11.02
C ASP A 114 18.92 -12.57 -9.99
N HIS A 115 18.58 -12.74 -8.71
CA HIS A 115 19.51 -12.67 -7.60
C HIS A 115 19.43 -13.95 -6.74
N PRO A 116 20.53 -14.72 -6.60
CA PRO A 116 20.51 -16.11 -6.11
C PRO A 116 20.07 -16.28 -4.64
N THR A 117 19.92 -15.20 -3.88
CA THR A 117 19.57 -15.23 -2.45
C THR A 117 18.53 -14.19 -2.02
N LEU A 118 17.90 -13.46 -2.94
CA LEU A 118 16.80 -12.56 -2.57
C LEU A 118 15.45 -13.31 -2.68
N PRO A 119 14.42 -12.87 -1.96
CA PRO A 119 13.06 -13.33 -2.22
C PRO A 119 12.64 -13.00 -3.65
N PHE A 120 11.90 -13.89 -4.29
CA PHE A 120 11.39 -13.70 -5.65
C PHE A 120 9.94 -14.18 -5.75
N THR A 121 9.20 -13.65 -6.71
CA THR A 121 7.81 -14.02 -7.01
C THR A 121 7.62 -14.23 -8.50
N PHE A 122 7.00 -15.35 -8.86
CA PHE A 122 6.64 -15.64 -10.25
C PHE A 122 5.15 -15.89 -10.41
N LEU A 123 4.66 -15.69 -11.63
CA LEU A 123 3.30 -16.05 -12.02
C LEU A 123 3.29 -17.36 -12.79
N VAL A 124 2.26 -18.18 -12.59
CA VAL A 124 1.98 -19.36 -13.40
C VAL A 124 0.60 -19.25 -14.02
N MET A 125 0.48 -19.59 -15.31
CA MET A 125 -0.79 -19.55 -16.04
C MET A 125 -0.81 -20.56 -17.20
N GLY A 126 -1.98 -21.08 -17.55
CA GLY A 126 -2.22 -21.85 -18.79
C GLY A 126 -3.48 -21.39 -19.51
N GLU A 127 -3.72 -21.90 -20.72
CA GLU A 127 -4.94 -21.64 -21.52
C GLU A 127 -5.24 -20.14 -21.77
N SER A 128 -4.21 -19.37 -22.12
CA SER A 128 -4.32 -17.92 -22.38
C SER A 128 -4.83 -17.55 -23.78
N GLY A 129 -4.91 -18.52 -24.69
CA GLY A 129 -5.08 -18.36 -26.15
C GLY A 129 -6.41 -17.78 -26.67
N CYS A 130 -7.12 -16.98 -25.88
CA CYS A 130 -8.39 -16.35 -26.26
C CYS A 130 -8.25 -15.08 -27.12
N GLY A 131 -7.03 -14.63 -27.44
CA GLY A 131 -6.74 -13.49 -28.33
C GLY A 131 -7.40 -12.16 -27.94
N GLY A 132 -7.15 -11.72 -26.71
CA GLY A 132 -7.65 -10.43 -26.22
C GLY A 132 -9.14 -10.44 -25.86
N CYS A 133 -9.68 -11.59 -25.49
CA CYS A 133 -11.00 -11.68 -24.85
C CYS A 133 -11.05 -10.83 -23.56
N LEU A 134 -12.22 -10.31 -23.20
CA LEU A 134 -12.37 -9.41 -22.04
C LEU A 134 -11.88 -10.02 -20.71
N PRO A 135 -12.15 -11.30 -20.37
CA PRO A 135 -11.64 -11.91 -19.14
C PRO A 135 -10.12 -12.05 -19.13
N GLY A 136 -9.52 -12.56 -20.21
CA GLY A 136 -8.05 -12.65 -20.35
C GLY A 136 -7.37 -11.28 -20.29
N LEU A 137 -7.98 -10.23 -20.86
CA LEU A 137 -7.49 -8.85 -20.73
C LEU A 137 -7.58 -8.31 -19.30
N ALA A 138 -8.63 -8.65 -18.55
CA ALA A 138 -8.76 -8.28 -17.14
C ALA A 138 -7.70 -9.00 -16.29
N LEU A 139 -7.55 -10.31 -16.48
CA LEU A 139 -6.56 -11.13 -15.80
C LEU A 139 -5.13 -10.63 -16.06
N ARG A 140 -4.79 -10.39 -17.33
CA ARG A 140 -3.53 -9.76 -17.74
C ARG A 140 -3.32 -8.40 -17.06
N ASN A 141 -4.35 -7.58 -16.86
CA ASN A 141 -4.20 -6.30 -16.14
C ASN A 141 -3.89 -6.53 -14.64
N ALA A 142 -4.45 -7.57 -14.02
CA ALA A 142 -4.08 -7.96 -12.66
C ALA A 142 -2.62 -8.50 -12.60
N MET A 143 -2.16 -9.24 -13.62
CA MET A 143 -0.75 -9.60 -13.77
C MET A 143 0.15 -8.35 -13.94
N TYR A 144 -0.27 -7.34 -14.72
CA TYR A 144 0.47 -6.10 -14.89
C TYR A 144 0.68 -5.35 -13.57
N ALA A 145 -0.34 -5.37 -12.70
CA ALA A 145 -0.35 -4.75 -11.38
C ALA A 145 0.46 -5.51 -10.32
N THR A 146 0.79 -6.79 -10.57
CA THR A 146 1.51 -7.62 -9.60
C THR A 146 3.03 -7.47 -9.77
N PRO A 147 3.78 -7.11 -8.72
CA PRO A 147 5.24 -7.19 -8.73
C PRO A 147 5.66 -8.66 -8.78
N VAL A 148 6.40 -9.03 -9.83
CA VAL A 148 6.93 -10.37 -10.11
C VAL A 148 8.19 -10.28 -10.96
N ASP A 149 8.99 -11.32 -10.94
CA ASP A 149 10.29 -11.43 -11.61
C ASP A 149 10.16 -12.16 -12.96
N PHE A 150 9.38 -13.26 -13.02
CA PHE A 150 9.15 -14.01 -14.26
C PHE A 150 7.73 -14.60 -14.36
N VAL A 151 7.40 -15.11 -15.56
CA VAL A 151 6.16 -15.86 -15.85
C VAL A 151 6.51 -17.28 -16.31
N LEU A 152 5.86 -18.28 -15.74
CA LEU A 152 5.88 -19.68 -16.17
C LEU A 152 4.54 -19.97 -16.85
N HIS A 153 4.53 -20.50 -18.08
CA HIS A 153 3.29 -20.73 -18.82
C HIS A 153 3.11 -22.21 -19.14
N THR A 154 2.05 -22.84 -18.64
CA THR A 154 1.77 -24.28 -18.75
C THR A 154 1.14 -24.67 -20.10
N GLY A 155 1.48 -23.95 -21.18
CA GLY A 155 0.86 -24.13 -22.48
C GLY A 155 -0.56 -23.54 -22.60
N GLY A 156 -1.25 -23.85 -23.69
CA GLY A 156 -2.57 -23.32 -24.03
C GLY A 156 -2.52 -21.93 -24.68
N MET A 157 -1.45 -21.61 -25.43
CA MET A 157 -1.24 -20.26 -25.96
C MET A 157 -1.97 -19.96 -27.28
N ILE A 158 -2.19 -20.98 -28.12
CA ILE A 158 -2.79 -20.82 -29.45
C ILE A 158 -3.68 -22.01 -29.80
N GLY A 159 -4.77 -21.79 -30.53
CA GLY A 159 -5.75 -22.86 -30.81
C GLY A 159 -5.33 -23.98 -31.78
N GLY A 160 -4.20 -23.91 -32.46
CA GLY A 160 -3.90 -24.88 -33.55
C GLY A 160 -2.50 -24.89 -34.16
N GLY A 161 -1.45 -24.53 -33.41
CA GLY A 161 -0.05 -24.75 -33.80
C GLY A 161 0.51 -23.89 -34.94
N LEU A 162 -0.31 -23.06 -35.59
CA LEU A 162 0.13 -22.16 -36.65
C LEU A 162 0.85 -20.95 -36.05
N GLY A 163 2.12 -20.72 -36.43
CA GLY A 163 2.93 -19.63 -35.87
C GLY A 163 2.38 -18.21 -36.11
N ALA A 164 1.51 -18.04 -37.09
CA ALA A 164 0.79 -16.79 -37.34
C ALA A 164 -0.23 -16.43 -36.24
N ASN A 165 -0.58 -17.37 -35.37
CA ASN A 165 -1.54 -17.17 -34.28
C ASN A 165 -0.88 -16.62 -33.01
N TYR A 166 0.42 -16.86 -32.76
CA TYR A 166 1.08 -16.37 -31.54
C TYR A 166 1.01 -14.85 -31.40
N ASP A 167 1.09 -14.09 -32.50
CA ASP A 167 1.03 -12.63 -32.43
C ASP A 167 -0.34 -12.07 -32.02
N PRO A 168 -1.47 -12.41 -32.67
CA PRO A 168 -2.78 -11.96 -32.22
C PRO A 168 -3.20 -12.58 -30.89
N ASP A 169 -2.86 -13.85 -30.64
CA ASP A 169 -3.42 -14.59 -29.51
C ASP A 169 -2.61 -14.36 -28.21
N PHE A 170 -1.29 -14.21 -28.31
CA PHE A 170 -0.38 -14.11 -27.17
C PHE A 170 0.52 -12.85 -27.14
N PHE A 171 1.41 -12.64 -28.10
CA PHE A 171 2.38 -11.54 -28.03
C PHE A 171 1.73 -10.15 -28.04
N THR A 172 0.66 -9.93 -28.83
CA THR A 172 -0.03 -8.63 -28.89
C THR A 172 -0.77 -8.30 -27.60
N PRO A 173 -1.56 -9.22 -27.00
CA PRO A 173 -2.14 -9.01 -25.68
C PRO A 173 -1.10 -8.79 -24.58
N TYR A 174 -0.06 -9.64 -24.50
CA TYR A 174 0.87 -9.69 -23.36
C TYR A 174 2.14 -8.82 -23.51
N ARG A 175 2.30 -8.09 -24.62
CA ARG A 175 3.51 -7.29 -24.96
C ARG A 175 4.13 -6.47 -23.82
N THR A 176 3.33 -5.92 -22.90
CA THR A 176 3.83 -5.07 -21.81
C THR A 176 4.47 -5.88 -20.68
N LEU A 177 4.05 -7.13 -20.45
CA LEU A 177 4.77 -8.06 -19.56
C LEU A 177 6.04 -8.56 -20.24
N LEU A 178 5.93 -8.98 -21.50
CA LEU A 178 7.03 -9.62 -22.23
C LEU A 178 8.26 -8.71 -22.41
N ARG A 179 8.07 -7.38 -22.38
CA ARG A 179 9.13 -6.35 -22.41
C ARG A 179 9.91 -6.16 -21.09
N ARG A 180 9.39 -6.67 -19.97
CA ARG A 180 9.98 -6.44 -18.64
C ARG A 180 10.22 -7.74 -17.85
N LEU A 181 9.48 -8.80 -18.16
CA LEU A 181 9.58 -10.12 -17.55
C LEU A 181 10.01 -11.16 -18.58
N VAL A 182 10.79 -12.13 -18.14
CA VAL A 182 11.07 -13.34 -18.91
C VAL A 182 9.87 -14.29 -18.79
N ILE A 183 9.55 -14.96 -19.90
CA ILE A 183 8.56 -16.03 -19.93
C ILE A 183 9.20 -17.39 -20.22
N TRP A 184 8.84 -18.39 -19.43
CA TRP A 184 9.23 -19.78 -19.59
C TRP A 184 8.00 -20.60 -20.00
N PRO A 185 7.79 -20.87 -21.30
CA PRO A 185 6.66 -21.65 -21.79
C PRO A 185 6.94 -23.15 -21.77
N ALA A 186 5.93 -23.94 -21.41
CA ALA A 186 5.79 -25.33 -21.83
C ALA A 186 5.18 -25.39 -23.24
N ILE A 187 5.44 -26.49 -23.96
CA ILE A 187 4.82 -26.81 -25.24
C ILE A 187 3.55 -27.64 -25.04
N ASP A 188 2.51 -27.36 -25.82
CA ASP A 188 1.16 -27.88 -25.58
C ASP A 188 0.57 -28.74 -26.72
N ASN A 189 -0.59 -29.34 -26.43
CA ASN A 189 -1.28 -30.25 -27.34
C ASN A 189 -1.93 -29.55 -28.55
N HIS A 190 -2.01 -28.21 -28.55
CA HIS A 190 -2.38 -27.37 -29.68
C HIS A 190 -1.15 -26.97 -30.52
N ASP A 191 -0.01 -26.66 -29.90
CA ASP A 191 1.27 -26.32 -30.55
C ASP A 191 1.72 -27.42 -31.53
N VAL A 192 1.64 -28.68 -31.08
CA VAL A 192 2.12 -29.84 -31.88
C VAL A 192 1.18 -30.25 -33.02
N ARG A 193 -0.04 -29.68 -33.10
CA ARG A 193 -1.04 -30.03 -34.15
C ARG A 193 -0.59 -29.65 -35.55
N ALA A 194 0.29 -28.65 -35.68
CA ALA A 194 0.93 -28.27 -36.92
C ALA A 194 2.45 -28.50 -36.83
N ASP A 195 3.00 -29.21 -37.83
CA ASP A 195 4.43 -29.41 -38.05
C ASP A 195 5.25 -29.87 -36.81
N GLY A 196 4.60 -30.55 -35.85
CA GLY A 196 5.23 -31.05 -34.63
C GLY A 196 5.86 -29.96 -33.77
N GLY A 197 5.18 -28.82 -33.61
CA GLY A 197 5.65 -27.71 -32.78
C GLY A 197 6.79 -26.91 -33.41
N ALA A 198 6.95 -26.97 -34.75
CA ALA A 198 8.00 -26.20 -35.44
C ALA A 198 7.83 -24.68 -35.25
N ALA A 199 6.59 -24.21 -35.22
CA ALA A 199 6.27 -22.81 -34.97
C ALA A 199 6.59 -22.35 -33.55
N TRP A 200 6.39 -23.21 -32.55
CA TRP A 200 6.76 -22.97 -31.15
C TRP A 200 8.27 -22.79 -31.02
N ARG A 201 9.05 -23.73 -31.58
CA ARG A 201 10.53 -23.71 -31.58
C ARG A 201 11.14 -22.57 -32.42
N SER A 202 10.39 -21.96 -33.34
CA SER A 202 10.83 -20.75 -34.04
C SER A 202 10.43 -19.45 -33.33
N THR A 203 9.66 -19.53 -32.25
CA THR A 203 9.04 -18.40 -31.55
C THR A 203 9.56 -18.25 -30.12
N PHE A 204 9.82 -19.34 -29.41
CA PHE A 204 10.36 -19.32 -28.06
C PHE A 204 11.79 -19.83 -28.06
N TYR A 205 12.63 -19.20 -27.24
CA TYR A 205 14.05 -19.51 -27.09
C TYR A 205 14.25 -20.05 -25.68
N THR A 206 14.23 -21.36 -25.53
CA THR A 206 14.33 -22.04 -24.22
C THR A 206 15.67 -22.78 -24.11
N PRO A 207 16.09 -23.22 -22.90
CA PRO A 207 17.38 -23.88 -22.73
C PRO A 207 17.42 -25.24 -23.42
N ALA A 208 18.26 -25.39 -24.45
CA ALA A 208 18.53 -26.67 -25.10
C ALA A 208 19.48 -27.58 -24.26
N ASN A 209 19.26 -27.65 -22.94
CA ASN A 209 20.16 -28.27 -21.95
C ASN A 209 19.94 -29.78 -21.74
N ASN A 210 18.93 -30.37 -22.38
CA ASN A 210 18.69 -31.82 -22.41
C ASN A 210 19.62 -32.58 -23.39
N PRO A 211 19.72 -33.92 -23.29
CA PRO A 211 20.54 -34.75 -24.18
C PRO A 211 20.16 -34.70 -25.67
N ALA A 212 18.91 -34.37 -26.00
CA ALA A 212 18.45 -34.22 -27.38
C ALA A 212 18.83 -32.86 -27.99
N ARG A 213 19.28 -31.89 -27.18
CA ARG A 213 19.48 -30.47 -27.55
C ARG A 213 18.22 -29.85 -28.18
N SER A 214 17.05 -30.26 -27.69
CA SER A 214 15.75 -29.73 -28.09
C SER A 214 15.35 -28.57 -27.18
N GLU A 215 14.45 -27.71 -27.64
CA GLU A 215 13.86 -26.62 -26.84
C GLU A 215 12.55 -27.05 -26.14
N ASN A 216 11.95 -28.17 -26.56
CA ASN A 216 10.64 -28.65 -26.06
C ASN A 216 10.57 -28.88 -24.53
N TYR A 217 11.65 -29.36 -23.92
CA TYR A 217 11.73 -29.68 -22.50
C TYR A 217 13.11 -29.33 -21.95
N TYR A 218 13.18 -28.74 -20.76
CA TYR A 218 14.36 -28.05 -20.28
C TYR A 218 14.35 -27.84 -18.76
N SER A 219 15.44 -27.32 -18.22
CA SER A 219 15.49 -26.85 -16.83
C SER A 219 16.24 -25.52 -16.71
N PHE A 220 15.91 -24.75 -15.68
CA PHE A 220 16.61 -23.52 -15.31
C PHE A 220 16.60 -23.32 -13.79
N ASP A 221 17.52 -22.51 -13.30
CA ASP A 221 17.57 -22.09 -11.90
C ASP A 221 17.17 -20.61 -11.82
N PHE A 222 16.44 -20.23 -10.77
CA PHE A 222 16.13 -18.84 -10.42
C PHE A 222 16.14 -18.71 -8.89
N GLY A 223 16.84 -17.72 -8.34
CA GLY A 223 17.03 -17.58 -6.90
C GLY A 223 17.67 -18.83 -6.30
N ASN A 224 16.96 -19.46 -5.35
CA ASN A 224 17.32 -20.76 -4.75
C ASN A 224 16.47 -21.94 -5.24
N ALA A 225 15.74 -21.78 -6.34
CA ALA A 225 14.86 -22.77 -6.92
C ALA A 225 15.38 -23.33 -8.25
N HIS A 226 14.96 -24.55 -8.54
CA HIS A 226 15.19 -25.25 -9.80
C HIS A 226 13.84 -25.58 -10.43
N VAL A 227 13.64 -25.19 -11.69
CA VAL A 227 12.40 -25.37 -12.44
C VAL A 227 12.68 -26.29 -13.63
N VAL A 228 11.89 -27.35 -13.77
CA VAL A 228 11.93 -28.24 -14.93
C VAL A 228 10.64 -28.08 -15.74
N VAL A 229 10.77 -27.90 -17.05
CA VAL A 229 9.64 -27.79 -17.99
C VAL A 229 9.65 -29.01 -18.91
N LEU A 230 8.52 -29.70 -19.04
CA LEU A 230 8.39 -30.99 -19.72
C LEU A 230 7.42 -30.93 -20.92
N ASP A 231 7.58 -31.85 -21.87
CA ASP A 231 6.79 -31.99 -23.10
C ASP A 231 5.95 -33.27 -23.04
N THR A 232 4.77 -33.18 -22.44
CA THR A 232 3.88 -34.34 -22.27
C THR A 232 3.25 -34.85 -23.57
N ASN A 233 3.41 -34.12 -24.69
CA ASN A 233 3.08 -34.61 -26.03
C ASN A 233 4.07 -35.70 -26.52
N ALA A 234 5.26 -35.75 -25.91
CA ALA A 234 6.29 -36.74 -26.19
C ALA A 234 6.18 -37.95 -25.25
N SER A 235 7.07 -38.94 -25.42
CA SER A 235 7.05 -40.13 -24.57
C SER A 235 7.64 -39.84 -23.19
N THR A 236 6.77 -39.81 -22.17
CA THR A 236 7.17 -39.71 -20.76
C THR A 236 7.59 -41.04 -20.12
N SER A 237 7.50 -42.16 -20.85
CA SER A 237 7.70 -43.52 -20.31
C SER A 237 9.12 -43.75 -19.75
N PRO A 238 9.27 -44.58 -18.68
CA PRO A 238 10.58 -44.98 -18.17
C PRO A 238 11.54 -45.48 -19.27
N GLY A 239 12.70 -44.84 -19.36
CA GLY A 239 13.71 -45.09 -20.40
C GLY A 239 13.57 -44.26 -21.67
N SER A 240 12.57 -43.37 -21.78
CA SER A 240 12.55 -42.33 -22.80
C SER A 240 13.67 -41.31 -22.58
N ALA A 241 14.00 -40.51 -23.61
CA ALA A 241 15.01 -39.46 -23.49
C ALA A 241 14.65 -38.42 -22.43
N GLU A 242 13.37 -38.05 -22.32
CA GLU A 242 12.86 -37.04 -21.42
C GLU A 242 12.74 -37.54 -19.97
N HIS A 243 12.20 -38.74 -19.75
CA HIS A 243 12.21 -39.36 -18.42
C HIS A 243 13.65 -39.59 -17.93
N THR A 244 14.58 -39.92 -18.83
CA THR A 244 16.00 -40.05 -18.50
C THR A 244 16.65 -38.70 -18.23
N PHE A 245 16.24 -37.62 -18.91
CA PHE A 245 16.65 -36.26 -18.57
C PHE A 245 16.18 -35.89 -17.17
N LEU A 246 14.87 -35.97 -16.89
CA LEU A 246 14.26 -35.65 -15.60
C LEU A 246 14.88 -36.43 -14.43
N ASP A 247 15.13 -37.74 -14.59
CA ASP A 247 15.78 -38.57 -13.56
C ASP A 247 17.26 -38.19 -13.30
N ASN A 248 17.93 -37.57 -14.28
CA ASN A 248 19.30 -37.10 -14.11
C ASN A 248 19.35 -35.68 -13.55
N ASP A 249 18.51 -34.78 -14.07
CA ASP A 249 18.42 -33.36 -13.76
C ASP A 249 18.03 -33.13 -12.29
N LEU A 250 16.88 -33.67 -11.86
CA LEU A 250 16.40 -33.61 -10.47
C LEU A 250 17.36 -34.27 -9.46
N ARG A 251 18.12 -35.29 -9.91
CA ARG A 251 19.14 -36.00 -9.12
C ARG A 251 20.40 -35.18 -8.91
N THR A 252 20.75 -34.31 -9.86
CA THR A 252 21.92 -33.42 -9.75
C THR A 252 21.59 -32.07 -9.14
N SER A 253 20.32 -31.62 -9.19
CA SER A 253 19.89 -30.35 -8.59
C SER A 253 19.99 -30.37 -7.07
N THR A 254 20.75 -29.40 -6.53
CA THR A 254 20.90 -29.08 -5.10
C THR A 254 20.05 -27.89 -4.65
N ALA A 255 19.14 -27.40 -5.49
CA ALA A 255 18.27 -26.28 -5.17
C ALA A 255 17.35 -26.61 -3.96
N THR A 256 16.96 -25.57 -3.22
CA THR A 256 16.03 -25.71 -2.08
C THR A 256 14.65 -26.11 -2.59
N TRP A 257 14.12 -25.32 -3.51
CA TRP A 257 12.81 -25.54 -4.14
C TRP A 257 12.97 -26.24 -5.49
N LYS A 258 12.06 -27.18 -5.76
CA LYS A 258 12.02 -27.95 -7.01
C LYS A 258 10.62 -27.88 -7.58
N PHE A 259 10.50 -27.21 -8.72
CA PHE A 259 9.25 -27.05 -9.46
C PHE A 259 9.30 -27.86 -10.74
N VAL A 260 8.13 -28.36 -11.16
CA VAL A 260 7.95 -28.92 -12.50
C VAL A 260 6.74 -28.25 -13.16
N ALA A 261 6.80 -28.00 -14.47
CA ALA A 261 5.66 -27.53 -15.25
C ALA A 261 5.53 -28.29 -16.57
N PHE A 262 4.29 -28.55 -16.97
CA PHE A 262 3.93 -29.11 -18.28
C PHE A 262 2.46 -28.79 -18.58
N HIS A 263 1.94 -29.28 -19.69
CA HIS A 263 0.58 -28.99 -20.12
C HIS A 263 -0.46 -29.96 -19.52
N ASP A 264 -0.39 -31.26 -19.82
CA ASP A 264 -1.49 -32.20 -19.53
C ASP A 264 -1.73 -32.38 -18.01
N THR A 265 -3.00 -32.39 -17.58
CA THR A 265 -3.31 -32.59 -16.15
C THR A 265 -3.15 -34.03 -15.70
N ILE A 266 -2.21 -34.28 -14.78
CA ILE A 266 -2.07 -35.61 -14.15
C ILE A 266 -2.90 -35.78 -12.88
N TYR A 267 -3.42 -34.71 -12.28
CA TYR A 267 -4.43 -34.76 -11.23
C TYR A 267 -5.52 -33.72 -11.52
N SER A 268 -6.65 -34.19 -12.03
CA SER A 268 -7.80 -33.37 -12.37
C SER A 268 -9.13 -34.08 -12.04
N SER A 269 -10.04 -33.29 -11.48
CA SER A 269 -11.48 -33.43 -11.27
C SER A 269 -12.29 -32.59 -12.26
N GLY A 270 -11.62 -31.99 -13.24
CA GLY A 270 -12.15 -31.17 -14.33
C GLY A 270 -12.72 -32.00 -15.48
N SER A 271 -12.71 -31.42 -16.67
CA SER A 271 -13.42 -31.92 -17.84
C SER A 271 -12.64 -32.95 -18.67
N HIS A 272 -11.33 -32.79 -18.77
CA HIS A 272 -10.43 -33.77 -19.39
C HIS A 272 -10.11 -34.87 -18.38
N GLY A 273 -9.95 -34.48 -17.10
CA GLY A 273 -9.63 -35.41 -16.03
C GLY A 273 -8.18 -35.90 -16.10
N SER A 274 -7.84 -36.79 -15.18
CA SER A 274 -6.43 -37.14 -14.94
C SER A 274 -5.81 -38.06 -16.01
N ASP A 275 -4.69 -37.66 -16.63
CA ASP A 275 -3.85 -38.59 -17.40
C ASP A 275 -3.09 -39.54 -16.46
N LEU A 276 -3.61 -40.76 -16.35
CA LEU A 276 -3.05 -41.81 -15.49
C LEU A 276 -1.76 -42.42 -16.05
N THR A 277 -1.45 -42.26 -17.33
CA THR A 277 -0.23 -42.78 -17.98
C THR A 277 0.95 -41.87 -17.66
N VAL A 278 0.80 -40.57 -17.91
CA VAL A 278 1.80 -39.55 -17.56
C VAL A 278 1.99 -39.51 -16.03
N ARG A 279 0.90 -39.62 -15.24
CA ARG A 279 0.99 -39.79 -13.78
C ARG A 279 1.86 -40.99 -13.38
N ALA A 280 1.58 -42.17 -13.93
CA ALA A 280 2.31 -43.39 -13.59
C ALA A 280 3.80 -43.35 -13.98
N ASN A 281 4.13 -42.58 -15.02
CA ASN A 281 5.49 -42.39 -15.50
C ASN A 281 6.29 -41.38 -14.65
N LEU A 282 5.71 -40.21 -14.35
CA LEU A 282 6.46 -39.08 -13.80
C LEU A 282 6.39 -38.96 -12.27
N VAL A 283 5.26 -39.27 -11.64
CA VAL A 283 5.10 -39.17 -10.17
C VAL A 283 6.15 -39.95 -9.39
N PRO A 284 6.59 -41.17 -9.80
CA PRO A 284 7.68 -41.87 -9.12
C PRO A 284 9.01 -41.10 -9.07
N LEU A 285 9.29 -40.21 -10.04
CA LEU A 285 10.47 -39.35 -10.01
C LEU A 285 10.26 -38.12 -9.13
N PHE A 286 9.06 -37.53 -9.15
CA PHE A 286 8.69 -36.41 -8.27
C PHE A 286 8.77 -36.81 -6.79
N ASP A 287 8.21 -37.96 -6.43
CA ASP A 287 8.28 -38.56 -5.09
C ASP A 287 9.73 -38.91 -4.68
N LYS A 288 10.54 -39.41 -5.62
CA LYS A 288 11.94 -39.84 -5.40
C LYS A 288 12.88 -38.67 -5.12
N TYR A 289 12.66 -37.52 -5.74
CA TYR A 289 13.56 -36.36 -5.65
C TYR A 289 13.01 -35.17 -4.85
N GLY A 290 11.79 -35.25 -4.34
CA GLY A 290 11.19 -34.22 -3.49
C GLY A 290 10.86 -32.95 -4.26
N VAL A 291 10.13 -33.10 -5.37
CA VAL A 291 9.49 -31.98 -6.09
C VAL A 291 8.38 -31.40 -5.19
N ASP A 292 8.35 -30.07 -5.05
CA ASP A 292 7.43 -29.38 -4.15
C ASP A 292 6.08 -29.14 -4.80
N MET A 293 6.12 -28.55 -6.00
CA MET A 293 4.94 -28.18 -6.77
C MET A 293 5.10 -28.57 -8.24
N VAL A 294 3.99 -29.04 -8.81
CA VAL A 294 3.84 -29.34 -10.23
C VAL A 294 2.70 -28.50 -10.78
N PHE A 295 2.99 -27.66 -11.79
CA PHE A 295 2.01 -26.80 -12.43
C PHE A 295 1.58 -27.35 -13.79
N MET A 296 0.27 -27.32 -14.06
CA MET A 296 -0.36 -27.93 -15.24
C MET A 296 -1.35 -26.95 -15.92
N GLY A 297 -1.66 -27.17 -17.19
CA GLY A 297 -2.66 -26.44 -18.00
C GLY A 297 -3.82 -27.36 -18.36
N ASP A 298 -4.22 -27.38 -19.63
CA ASP A 298 -5.15 -28.30 -20.32
C ASP A 298 -6.62 -28.35 -19.82
N ASP A 299 -6.89 -28.48 -18.51
CA ASP A 299 -8.25 -28.29 -17.98
C ASP A 299 -8.48 -26.81 -17.64
N HIS A 300 -9.57 -26.23 -18.16
CA HIS A 300 -9.81 -24.78 -18.12
C HIS A 300 -10.45 -24.35 -16.79
N ASP A 301 -9.78 -24.66 -15.69
CA ASP A 301 -10.18 -24.39 -14.31
C ASP A 301 -8.95 -24.25 -13.39
N TYR A 302 -9.18 -23.93 -12.11
CA TYR A 302 -8.18 -24.08 -11.06
C TYR A 302 -8.48 -25.34 -10.27
N GLU A 303 -7.48 -26.19 -10.06
CA GLU A 303 -7.53 -27.25 -9.05
C GLU A 303 -6.18 -27.44 -8.39
N ARG A 304 -6.16 -27.38 -7.05
CA ARG A 304 -4.99 -27.67 -6.24
C ARG A 304 -5.22 -28.93 -5.41
N THR A 305 -4.27 -29.85 -5.45
CA THR A 305 -4.31 -31.06 -4.62
C THR A 305 -3.86 -30.77 -3.18
N LYS A 306 -4.22 -31.67 -2.27
CA LYS A 306 -3.48 -31.89 -1.02
C LYS A 306 -2.04 -32.29 -1.39
N PRO A 307 -1.06 -32.15 -0.48
CA PRO A 307 0.26 -32.77 -0.66
C PRO A 307 0.08 -34.28 -0.87
N LEU A 308 0.63 -34.83 -1.96
CA LEU A 308 0.52 -36.26 -2.29
C LEU A 308 1.89 -36.94 -2.28
N ARG A 309 1.94 -38.18 -1.82
CA ARG A 309 3.06 -39.10 -2.04
C ARG A 309 2.51 -40.49 -2.37
N ASN A 310 3.05 -41.17 -3.37
CA ASN A 310 2.54 -42.44 -3.89
C ASN A 310 1.04 -42.39 -4.28
N ASN A 311 0.55 -41.24 -4.78
CA ASN A 311 -0.87 -40.96 -5.07
C ASN A 311 -1.81 -40.92 -3.84
N VAL A 312 -1.28 -40.82 -2.61
CA VAL A 312 -2.05 -40.73 -1.37
C VAL A 312 -1.79 -39.38 -0.71
N ALA A 313 -2.82 -38.76 -0.14
CA ALA A 313 -2.68 -37.52 0.62
C ALA A 313 -1.80 -37.73 1.87
N VAL A 314 -0.84 -36.83 2.06
CA VAL A 314 0.09 -36.78 3.19
C VAL A 314 0.07 -35.38 3.81
N GLN A 315 0.79 -35.19 4.91
CA GLN A 315 0.89 -33.88 5.56
C GLN A 315 1.63 -32.85 4.67
N PRO A 316 1.40 -31.53 4.89
CA PRO A 316 2.23 -30.47 4.32
C PRO A 316 3.73 -30.75 4.45
N GLY A 317 4.52 -30.36 3.43
CA GLY A 317 5.95 -30.65 3.34
C GLY A 317 6.33 -32.12 3.09
N ALA A 318 5.44 -33.08 3.32
CA ALA A 318 5.73 -34.51 3.16
C ALA A 318 5.47 -35.07 1.75
N GLY A 319 4.89 -34.29 0.83
CA GLY A 319 4.56 -34.73 -0.54
C GLY A 319 4.39 -33.56 -1.50
N THR A 320 4.36 -33.88 -2.79
CA THR A 320 4.23 -32.91 -3.89
C THR A 320 2.80 -32.37 -3.98
N VAL A 321 2.66 -31.06 -4.16
CA VAL A 321 1.38 -30.40 -4.46
C VAL A 321 1.24 -30.27 -5.97
N TYR A 322 0.08 -30.59 -6.53
CA TYR A 322 -0.20 -30.46 -7.96
C TYR A 322 -1.24 -29.36 -8.15
N VAL A 323 -1.00 -28.46 -9.12
CA VAL A 323 -1.84 -27.29 -9.39
C VAL A 323 -2.17 -27.25 -10.89
N THR A 324 -3.43 -27.50 -11.23
CA THR A 324 -4.02 -27.13 -12.52
C THR A 324 -4.31 -25.63 -12.49
N THR A 325 -3.75 -24.86 -13.41
CA THR A 325 -3.87 -23.39 -13.47
C THR A 325 -4.32 -22.89 -14.84
N GLY A 326 -5.24 -23.60 -15.48
CA GLY A 326 -5.72 -23.37 -16.86
C GLY A 326 -6.79 -22.29 -17.00
N GLY A 327 -6.89 -21.34 -16.08
CA GLY A 327 -7.87 -20.24 -16.14
C GLY A 327 -7.37 -18.97 -16.84
N GLY A 328 -6.34 -19.06 -17.69
CA GLY A 328 -5.60 -17.90 -18.20
C GLY A 328 -6.33 -17.03 -19.24
N GLY A 329 -7.45 -17.48 -19.80
CA GLY A 329 -8.30 -16.65 -20.65
C GLY A 329 -9.29 -17.37 -21.56
N ASP A 330 -9.01 -18.61 -21.98
CA ASP A 330 -9.95 -19.38 -22.81
C ASP A 330 -11.19 -19.86 -22.02
N GLN A 331 -12.18 -20.42 -22.70
CA GLN A 331 -13.49 -20.76 -22.15
C GLN A 331 -13.38 -21.70 -20.93
N LEU A 332 -13.70 -21.17 -19.74
CA LEU A 332 -13.74 -21.94 -18.49
C LEU A 332 -14.66 -23.15 -18.57
N ARG A 333 -14.29 -24.21 -17.85
CA ARG A 333 -15.04 -25.47 -17.76
C ARG A 333 -15.39 -25.80 -16.31
N PRO A 334 -16.48 -26.57 -16.06
CA PRO A 334 -16.86 -26.95 -14.70
C PRO A 334 -15.85 -27.95 -14.10
N VAL A 335 -15.42 -27.68 -12.87
CA VAL A 335 -14.55 -28.57 -12.09
C VAL A 335 -15.32 -29.17 -10.91
N GLY A 336 -15.05 -30.45 -10.62
CA GLY A 336 -15.59 -31.17 -9.47
C GLY A 336 -14.64 -31.16 -8.27
N ALA A 337 -14.72 -32.21 -7.45
CA ALA A 337 -13.72 -32.51 -6.43
C ALA A 337 -13.55 -34.03 -6.29
N SER A 338 -12.30 -34.44 -6.11
CA SER A 338 -11.85 -35.82 -5.89
C SER A 338 -11.23 -35.99 -4.50
N SER A 339 -10.85 -37.20 -4.13
CA SER A 339 -10.20 -37.48 -2.82
C SER A 339 -8.90 -36.69 -2.61
N PHE A 340 -8.17 -36.41 -3.68
CA PHE A 340 -6.92 -35.64 -3.68
C PHE A 340 -7.12 -34.11 -3.64
N THR A 341 -8.28 -33.59 -4.00
CA THR A 341 -8.54 -32.14 -4.10
C THR A 341 -8.43 -31.48 -2.72
N ALA A 342 -7.71 -30.36 -2.65
CA ALA A 342 -7.73 -29.42 -1.53
C ALA A 342 -8.69 -28.26 -1.84
N TYR A 343 -8.58 -27.68 -3.03
CA TYR A 343 -9.43 -26.62 -3.54
C TYR A 343 -9.62 -26.78 -5.05
N ALA A 344 -10.80 -26.40 -5.57
CA ALA A 344 -11.06 -26.36 -7.00
C ALA A 344 -12.09 -25.27 -7.32
N GLU A 345 -11.89 -24.52 -8.41
CA GLU A 345 -12.76 -23.42 -8.80
C GLU A 345 -12.73 -23.17 -10.32
N SER A 346 -13.91 -23.10 -10.95
CA SER A 346 -14.07 -22.64 -12.33
C SER A 346 -14.09 -21.12 -12.37
N ALA A 347 -12.92 -20.50 -12.51
CA ALA A 347 -12.74 -19.05 -12.58
C ALA A 347 -11.51 -18.67 -13.41
N PHE A 348 -11.50 -17.45 -13.96
CA PHE A 348 -10.31 -16.89 -14.60
C PHE A 348 -9.30 -16.51 -13.51
N HIS A 349 -8.06 -16.96 -13.65
CA HIS A 349 -7.05 -16.80 -12.61
C HIS A 349 -5.63 -16.97 -13.17
N PHE A 350 -4.68 -16.45 -12.42
CA PHE A 350 -3.28 -16.87 -12.48
C PHE A 350 -2.87 -17.34 -11.08
N THR A 351 -1.89 -18.22 -11.04
CA THR A 351 -1.26 -18.64 -9.79
C THR A 351 -0.08 -17.71 -9.50
N ARG A 352 0.04 -17.20 -8.28
CA ARG A 352 1.21 -16.42 -7.82
C ARG A 352 2.00 -17.26 -6.83
N VAL A 353 3.30 -17.38 -7.04
CA VAL A 353 4.21 -18.12 -6.16
C VAL A 353 5.31 -17.20 -5.68
N THR A 354 5.36 -16.93 -4.37
CA THR A 354 6.43 -16.16 -3.71
C THR A 354 7.33 -17.11 -2.93
N VAL A 355 8.64 -16.98 -3.11
CA VAL A 355 9.67 -17.78 -2.44
C VAL A 355 10.58 -16.85 -1.64
N ASP A 356 10.74 -17.13 -0.35
CA ASP A 356 11.67 -16.45 0.55
C ASP A 356 12.48 -17.51 1.32
N GLY A 357 13.69 -17.78 0.83
CA GLY A 357 14.60 -18.76 1.41
C GLY A 357 13.96 -20.14 1.56
N GLY A 358 13.71 -20.55 2.81
CA GLY A 358 13.08 -21.82 3.16
C GLY A 358 11.55 -21.79 3.24
N ARG A 359 10.87 -20.69 2.86
CA ARG A 359 9.40 -20.55 2.83
C ARG A 359 8.91 -20.29 1.40
N LEU A 360 7.76 -20.86 1.06
CA LEU A 360 7.04 -20.65 -0.18
C LEU A 360 5.57 -20.35 0.12
N ILE A 361 4.96 -19.43 -0.62
CA ILE A 361 3.52 -19.19 -0.61
C ILE A 361 3.00 -19.26 -2.06
N GLU A 362 2.05 -20.16 -2.33
CA GLU A 362 1.27 -20.20 -3.57
C GLU A 362 -0.12 -19.60 -3.31
N GLN A 363 -0.67 -18.89 -4.30
CA GLN A 363 -1.96 -18.21 -4.23
C GLN A 363 -2.68 -18.21 -5.58
N MET A 364 -3.95 -18.62 -5.59
CA MET A 364 -4.86 -18.40 -6.72
C MET A 364 -5.35 -16.95 -6.71
N VAL A 365 -5.02 -16.18 -7.76
CA VAL A 365 -5.44 -14.77 -7.91
C VAL A 365 -6.38 -14.63 -9.12
N ARG A 366 -7.60 -14.13 -8.86
CA ARG A 366 -8.63 -13.88 -9.89
C ARG A 366 -8.36 -12.62 -10.74
N GLU A 367 -9.15 -12.46 -11.79
CA GLU A 367 -9.12 -11.28 -12.67
C GLU A 367 -9.49 -9.95 -11.99
N ASP A 368 -10.16 -10.00 -10.84
CA ASP A 368 -10.46 -8.86 -9.97
C ASP A 368 -9.36 -8.57 -8.92
N GLY A 369 -8.32 -9.41 -8.87
CA GLY A 369 -7.24 -9.34 -7.88
C GLY A 369 -7.54 -10.04 -6.55
N ALA A 370 -8.71 -10.64 -6.37
CA ALA A 370 -9.03 -11.38 -5.15
C ALA A 370 -8.23 -12.68 -5.07
N ILE A 371 -7.62 -12.93 -3.90
CA ILE A 371 -7.03 -14.22 -3.56
C ILE A 371 -8.17 -15.15 -3.13
N ARG A 372 -8.24 -16.34 -3.72
CA ARG A 372 -9.34 -17.31 -3.51
C ARG A 372 -8.91 -18.57 -2.80
N ASP A 373 -7.65 -18.94 -3.02
CA ASP A 373 -7.00 -20.09 -2.42
C ASP A 373 -5.52 -19.78 -2.20
N ALA A 374 -4.91 -20.47 -1.23
CA ALA A 374 -3.49 -20.36 -0.93
C ALA A 374 -2.96 -21.60 -0.19
N ILE A 375 -1.65 -21.85 -0.32
CA ILE A 375 -0.90 -22.76 0.55
C ILE A 375 0.49 -22.20 0.86
N THR A 376 0.96 -22.41 2.09
CA THR A 376 2.36 -22.18 2.46
C THR A 376 3.09 -23.53 2.56
N LEU A 377 4.31 -23.60 2.03
CA LEU A 377 5.23 -24.72 2.23
C LEU A 377 6.51 -24.22 2.90
N VAL A 378 7.17 -25.08 3.68
CA VAL A 378 8.43 -24.78 4.37
C VAL A 378 9.42 -25.93 4.19
N LYS A 379 10.71 -25.63 4.02
CA LYS A 379 11.79 -26.60 3.73
C LYS A 379 13.06 -26.37 4.55
N GLY A 380 13.76 -27.48 4.85
CA GLY A 380 14.94 -27.56 5.70
C GLY A 380 14.59 -28.13 7.08
N THR A 381 15.40 -27.87 8.10
CA THR A 381 14.75 -27.36 9.33
C THR A 381 13.97 -26.14 8.88
N ALA A 382 12.64 -26.10 9.12
CA ALA A 382 11.91 -24.83 9.11
C ALA A 382 12.80 -23.82 9.84
N PRO A 383 13.17 -22.68 9.24
CA PRO A 383 14.50 -22.12 9.46
C PRO A 383 14.78 -21.67 10.91
N PRO A 384 15.69 -22.37 11.64
CA PRO A 384 15.35 -23.33 12.74
C PRO A 384 14.00 -23.04 13.41
N PRO A 385 13.13 -24.05 13.72
CA PRO A 385 11.67 -23.92 13.71
C PRO A 385 11.26 -22.55 14.21
N ARG A 386 10.91 -21.69 13.26
CA ARG A 386 10.49 -20.35 13.62
C ARG A 386 9.10 -20.54 14.16
N CYS A 387 8.94 -20.28 15.45
CA CYS A 387 7.64 -20.01 16.05
C CYS A 387 6.81 -19.18 15.06
N GLY A 388 5.71 -19.78 14.57
CA GLY A 388 4.93 -19.28 13.45
C GLY A 388 4.90 -20.21 12.22
N ASP A 389 4.94 -21.53 12.38
CA ASP A 389 4.39 -22.49 11.39
C ASP A 389 3.03 -23.11 11.80
N ASP A 390 2.51 -22.71 12.97
CA ASP A 390 1.16 -22.93 13.50
C ASP A 390 0.85 -24.36 13.99
N LEU A 391 1.86 -25.21 14.28
CA LEU A 391 1.68 -26.60 14.76
C LEU A 391 2.70 -26.99 15.86
N VAL A 392 2.26 -27.68 16.92
CA VAL A 392 3.19 -28.28 17.91
C VAL A 392 3.44 -29.76 17.59
N ASP A 393 4.59 -30.08 16.98
CA ASP A 393 4.91 -31.45 16.56
C ASP A 393 6.34 -31.96 16.88
N GLN A 394 7.23 -31.12 17.44
CA GLN A 394 8.64 -31.46 17.65
C GLN A 394 9.06 -31.78 19.11
N PRO A 395 10.09 -32.63 19.34
CA PRO A 395 10.59 -32.94 20.68
C PRO A 395 11.38 -31.78 21.30
N GLY A 396 10.72 -31.00 22.16
CA GLY A 396 11.27 -29.81 22.82
C GLY A 396 10.38 -28.57 22.65
N GLU A 397 9.46 -28.62 21.71
CA GLU A 397 8.44 -27.63 21.40
C GLU A 397 7.35 -27.63 22.49
N GLN A 398 6.88 -26.43 22.87
CA GLN A 398 5.82 -26.26 23.88
C GLN A 398 4.62 -25.48 23.33
N CYS A 399 4.80 -24.76 22.23
CA CYS A 399 3.81 -24.01 21.47
C CYS A 399 4.32 -23.74 20.06
N ASP A 400 3.43 -23.45 19.12
CA ASP A 400 3.76 -22.77 17.87
C ASP A 400 2.53 -22.02 17.34
N GLY A 401 2.67 -20.74 16.97
CA GLY A 401 1.68 -19.98 16.21
C GLY A 401 0.24 -20.08 16.72
N LEU A 402 -0.68 -20.58 15.88
CA LEU A 402 -2.09 -20.81 16.24
C LEU A 402 -2.33 -22.00 17.20
N ASP A 403 -1.37 -22.93 17.35
CA ASP A 403 -1.43 -24.07 18.28
C ASP A 403 -0.71 -23.78 19.62
N HIS A 404 -0.91 -22.56 20.14
CA HIS A 404 -0.32 -22.09 21.40
C HIS A 404 -1.12 -22.51 22.66
N VAL A 405 -2.13 -23.37 22.53
CA VAL A 405 -3.14 -23.66 23.58
C VAL A 405 -2.53 -24.27 24.86
N ALA A 406 -1.30 -24.77 24.79
CA ALA A 406 -0.54 -25.31 25.92
C ALA A 406 0.24 -24.25 26.74
N CYS A 407 0.47 -23.04 26.21
CA CYS A 407 1.21 -21.97 26.92
C CYS A 407 0.27 -20.85 27.40
N PRO A 408 0.51 -20.23 28.59
CA PRO A 408 -0.32 -19.12 29.09
C PRO A 408 -0.16 -17.78 28.36
N GLY A 409 0.71 -17.69 27.37
CA GLY A 409 1.09 -16.46 26.67
C GLY A 409 1.65 -16.75 25.28
N PRO A 410 2.08 -15.72 24.52
CA PRO A 410 2.59 -15.89 23.16
C PRO A 410 3.83 -16.79 23.16
N CYS A 411 3.94 -17.62 22.13
CA CYS A 411 5.08 -18.50 21.99
C CYS A 411 6.37 -17.71 21.77
N ALA A 412 7.48 -18.14 22.38
CA ALA A 412 8.77 -17.52 22.14
C ALA A 412 9.29 -17.87 20.74
N ALA A 413 10.18 -17.04 20.19
CA ALA A 413 10.71 -17.20 18.83
C ALA A 413 11.49 -18.51 18.57
N ASP A 414 11.74 -19.31 19.62
CA ASP A 414 12.40 -20.63 19.60
C ASP A 414 11.45 -21.81 19.96
N CYS A 415 10.13 -21.57 19.91
CA CYS A 415 9.04 -22.52 20.16
C CYS A 415 8.98 -23.12 21.58
N THR A 416 9.67 -22.49 22.54
CA THR A 416 9.41 -22.71 23.97
C THR A 416 8.25 -21.83 24.45
N CYS A 417 7.51 -22.24 25.50
CA CYS A 417 6.76 -21.25 26.26
C CYS A 417 7.81 -20.27 26.78
N ALA A 418 7.67 -18.98 26.49
CA ALA A 418 8.62 -17.99 26.96
C ALA A 418 8.86 -18.20 28.47
N PRO A 419 10.12 -18.25 28.96
CA PRO A 419 10.40 -18.45 30.37
C PRO A 419 9.64 -17.39 31.15
N VAL A 420 8.63 -17.82 31.92
CA VAL A 420 7.64 -16.92 32.49
C VAL A 420 8.25 -16.25 33.70
N CYS A 421 9.01 -15.19 33.45
CA CYS A 421 9.36 -14.28 34.51
C CYS A 421 8.09 -13.60 35.02
N GLY A 422 7.73 -13.85 36.27
CA GLY A 422 6.44 -13.47 36.85
C GLY A 422 5.44 -14.62 37.01
N ASP A 423 5.91 -15.86 37.19
CA ASP A 423 5.09 -16.97 37.71
C ASP A 423 5.03 -16.99 39.27
N ASP A 424 5.75 -16.05 39.90
CA ASP A 424 5.98 -15.82 41.33
C ASP A 424 6.78 -16.96 42.02
N ARG A 425 7.75 -17.58 41.33
CA ARG A 425 8.69 -18.58 41.89
C ARG A 425 10.11 -18.44 41.37
N LEU A 426 11.08 -18.53 42.27
CA LEU A 426 12.50 -18.67 41.93
C LEU A 426 12.90 -20.16 41.87
N ASP A 427 12.57 -20.88 40.79
CA ASP A 427 12.78 -22.33 40.67
C ASP A 427 13.73 -22.79 39.54
N GLN A 428 14.19 -21.88 38.68
CA GLN A 428 15.17 -22.15 37.63
C GLN A 428 16.57 -21.64 37.97
N THR A 429 17.60 -22.35 37.51
CA THR A 429 19.02 -22.06 37.84
C THR A 429 19.58 -20.76 37.23
N THR A 430 18.78 -20.03 36.47
CA THR A 430 19.15 -18.79 35.76
C THR A 430 18.43 -17.55 36.28
N GLU A 431 17.47 -17.71 37.18
CA GLU A 431 16.71 -16.61 37.79
C GLU A 431 17.51 -15.97 38.95
N ALA A 432 17.49 -14.64 39.03
CA ALA A 432 18.01 -13.87 40.16
C ALA A 432 16.88 -13.28 41.04
N CYS A 433 15.67 -13.28 40.50
CA CYS A 433 14.39 -12.83 41.05
C CYS A 433 13.28 -13.36 40.12
N ASP A 434 12.04 -13.50 40.58
CA ASP A 434 10.87 -13.73 39.72
C ASP A 434 9.64 -13.03 40.32
N GLY A 435 8.95 -12.17 39.53
CA GLY A 435 7.68 -11.56 39.97
C GLY A 435 7.76 -10.88 41.34
N HIS A 436 6.98 -11.38 42.30
CA HIS A 436 6.99 -10.97 43.71
C HIS A 436 8.08 -11.66 44.57
N ASP A 437 8.71 -12.74 44.08
CA ASP A 437 9.82 -13.44 44.74
C ASP A 437 11.16 -12.78 44.36
N ASP A 438 11.28 -11.50 44.72
CA ASP A 438 12.33 -10.57 44.26
C ASP A 438 13.47 -10.36 45.29
N ALA A 439 13.62 -11.29 46.23
CA ALA A 439 14.49 -11.17 47.41
C ALA A 439 15.97 -10.85 47.11
N GLY A 440 16.46 -11.13 45.89
CA GLY A 440 17.79 -10.76 45.41
C GLY A 440 17.94 -9.30 44.97
N CYS A 441 16.87 -8.65 44.52
CA CYS A 441 16.85 -7.27 44.05
C CYS A 441 15.44 -6.64 44.08
N PRO A 442 14.94 -6.26 45.29
CA PRO A 442 13.57 -5.83 45.47
C PRO A 442 13.15 -4.63 44.61
N GLY A 443 12.06 -4.79 43.86
CA GLY A 443 11.52 -3.79 42.93
C GLY A 443 12.40 -3.49 41.71
N LEU A 444 13.41 -4.33 41.42
CA LEU A 444 14.33 -4.21 40.29
C LEU A 444 14.43 -5.49 39.45
N CYS A 445 13.51 -6.43 39.65
CA CYS A 445 13.39 -7.59 38.79
C CYS A 445 12.91 -7.17 37.40
N LEU A 446 13.71 -7.45 36.38
CA LEU A 446 13.32 -7.25 34.99
C LEU A 446 12.51 -8.45 34.50
N THR A 447 11.78 -8.27 33.40
CA THR A 447 11.00 -9.33 32.73
C THR A 447 11.86 -10.44 32.11
N ASP A 448 13.19 -10.39 32.24
CA ASP A 448 14.12 -11.50 31.93
C ASP A 448 14.65 -12.21 33.20
N CYS A 449 14.03 -11.94 34.36
CA CYS A 449 14.33 -12.51 35.68
C CYS A 449 15.75 -12.26 36.17
N ARG A 450 16.30 -11.11 35.74
CA ARG A 450 17.57 -10.57 36.21
C ARG A 450 17.37 -9.24 36.92
N CYS A 451 18.28 -8.96 37.84
CA CYS A 451 18.35 -7.67 38.52
C CYS A 451 18.86 -6.59 37.55
N GLY A 452 18.03 -5.58 37.26
CA GLY A 452 18.34 -4.58 36.25
C GLY A 452 19.31 -3.47 36.68
N ASP A 453 20.15 -3.02 35.74
CA ASP A 453 20.93 -1.78 35.82
C ASP A 453 20.31 -0.67 34.94
N SER A 454 20.87 0.54 34.96
CA SER A 454 20.04 1.69 35.35
C SER A 454 19.82 2.82 34.32
N SER A 455 18.98 2.58 33.30
CA SER A 455 18.40 3.63 32.43
C SER A 455 16.97 3.26 31.95
N GLN A 456 15.99 3.25 32.85
CA GLN A 456 14.70 2.59 32.61
C GLN A 456 13.68 3.45 31.85
N VAL A 457 13.21 2.92 30.72
CA VAL A 457 11.96 3.30 30.04
C VAL A 457 10.92 2.20 30.30
N LEU A 458 9.68 2.59 30.56
CA LEU A 458 8.52 1.72 30.80
C LEU A 458 7.39 2.11 29.82
N ARG A 459 6.64 1.14 29.31
CA ARG A 459 5.46 1.37 28.46
C ARG A 459 4.20 0.85 29.14
N LEU A 460 3.13 1.62 29.06
CA LEU A 460 1.87 1.38 29.76
C LEU A 460 0.70 1.53 28.79
N ALA A 461 -0.14 0.51 28.68
CA ALA A 461 -1.46 0.63 28.06
C ALA A 461 -2.41 1.40 28.99
N PRO A 462 -3.47 2.05 28.47
CA PRO A 462 -4.55 2.57 29.30
C PRO A 462 -5.23 1.43 30.08
N VAL A 463 -5.48 1.68 31.38
CA VAL A 463 -6.30 0.81 32.24
C VAL A 463 -7.79 1.16 32.17
N ALA A 464 -8.13 2.27 31.51
CA ALA A 464 -9.45 2.50 30.95
C ALA A 464 -9.44 3.59 29.87
N ASP A 465 -10.41 3.56 28.95
CA ASP A 465 -10.82 4.76 28.20
C ASP A 465 -12.35 4.92 28.03
N THR A 466 -12.77 6.05 27.47
CA THR A 466 -14.12 6.36 27.00
C THR A 466 -14.09 7.71 26.27
N TYR A 467 -15.12 8.05 25.51
CA TYR A 467 -15.48 9.45 25.24
C TYR A 467 -16.83 9.79 25.89
N ILE A 468 -17.10 11.09 26.07
CA ILE A 468 -18.39 11.61 26.51
C ILE A 468 -18.90 12.62 25.49
N GLN A 469 -20.18 12.49 25.13
CA GLN A 469 -20.81 13.26 24.04
C GLN A 469 -21.95 14.14 24.54
N ALA A 470 -21.96 15.40 24.13
CA ALA A 470 -23.01 16.36 24.46
C ALA A 470 -24.37 16.07 23.77
N GLY A 471 -25.43 16.70 24.29
CA GLY A 471 -26.74 16.69 23.64
C GLY A 471 -27.47 15.36 23.72
N ALA A 472 -27.73 14.71 22.59
CA ALA A 472 -28.61 13.52 22.52
C ALA A 472 -28.02 12.29 23.23
N GLN A 473 -26.68 12.19 23.29
CA GLN A 473 -25.97 11.11 23.99
C GLN A 473 -25.45 11.55 25.38
N ALA A 474 -25.96 12.65 25.95
CA ALA A 474 -25.43 13.20 27.20
C ALA A 474 -25.50 12.27 28.43
N THR A 475 -26.24 11.16 28.35
CA THR A 475 -26.35 10.13 29.40
C THR A 475 -25.78 8.78 28.99
N ALA A 476 -25.15 8.70 27.81
CA ALA A 476 -24.69 7.46 27.19
C ALA A 476 -23.26 7.09 27.62
N ASP A 477 -23.09 5.79 27.89
CA ASP A 477 -21.82 5.12 28.17
C ASP A 477 -21.21 4.64 26.84
N HIS A 478 -19.94 5.00 26.60
CA HIS A 478 -19.13 4.66 25.42
C HIS A 478 -17.85 3.89 25.78
N GLY A 479 -17.70 3.38 27.01
CA GLY A 479 -16.47 2.74 27.49
C GLY A 479 -16.19 1.34 26.93
N ALA A 480 -17.00 0.85 25.99
CA ALA A 480 -16.73 -0.35 25.19
C ALA A 480 -16.68 -0.06 23.68
N SER A 481 -16.55 1.21 23.29
CA SER A 481 -16.40 1.65 21.91
C SER A 481 -15.00 1.30 21.40
N ASP A 482 -14.88 0.83 20.16
CA ASP A 482 -13.56 0.56 19.53
C ASP A 482 -12.77 1.84 19.20
N HIS A 483 -13.39 3.01 19.34
CA HIS A 483 -12.80 4.33 19.11
C HIS A 483 -13.21 5.35 20.19
N VAL A 484 -12.38 6.40 20.33
CA VAL A 484 -12.69 7.61 21.10
C VAL A 484 -12.77 8.85 20.20
N ASP A 485 -13.86 9.60 20.31
CA ASP A 485 -14.14 10.81 19.52
C ASP A 485 -13.75 12.10 20.26
N VAL A 486 -13.33 13.11 19.48
CA VAL A 486 -12.85 14.41 19.94
C VAL A 486 -13.32 15.53 18.98
N ASP A 487 -14.47 16.14 19.25
CA ASP A 487 -15.14 17.18 18.43
C ASP A 487 -15.73 18.31 19.31
N LEU A 488 -16.11 19.44 18.70
CA LEU A 488 -16.85 20.54 19.30
C LEU A 488 -18.36 20.50 19.00
N ALA A 489 -18.81 19.86 17.92
CA ALA A 489 -20.22 19.88 17.50
C ALA A 489 -20.74 18.57 16.86
N PRO A 490 -21.33 17.63 17.64
CA PRO A 490 -21.52 17.68 19.10
C PRO A 490 -20.19 17.72 19.85
N ALA A 491 -20.20 18.27 21.07
CA ALA A 491 -18.98 18.34 21.85
C ALA A 491 -18.65 16.95 22.41
N ASP A 492 -17.52 16.41 21.97
CA ASP A 492 -17.01 15.07 22.32
C ASP A 492 -15.64 15.23 22.99
N ILE A 493 -15.50 14.62 24.18
CA ILE A 493 -14.26 14.68 24.98
C ILE A 493 -13.83 13.25 25.29
N ALA A 494 -12.65 12.85 24.81
CA ALA A 494 -12.03 11.56 25.11
C ALA A 494 -11.31 11.59 26.46
N TYR A 495 -11.31 10.47 27.20
CA TYR A 495 -10.64 10.28 28.48
C TYR A 495 -9.81 9.00 28.46
N LEU A 496 -8.52 9.10 28.80
CA LEU A 496 -7.57 7.98 28.86
C LEU A 496 -7.01 7.88 30.29
N LYS A 497 -7.09 6.69 30.92
CA LYS A 497 -6.62 6.45 32.29
C LYS A 497 -5.44 5.50 32.32
N PHE A 498 -4.37 5.86 33.03
CA PHE A 498 -3.13 5.08 33.18
C PHE A 498 -2.82 4.86 34.66
N ASP A 499 -2.40 3.64 35.03
CA ASP A 499 -1.97 3.33 36.40
C ASP A 499 -0.44 3.32 36.49
N LEU A 500 0.11 4.29 37.21
CA LEU A 500 1.53 4.44 37.51
C LEU A 500 1.83 4.08 38.98
N SER A 501 0.91 3.44 39.71
CA SER A 501 1.08 3.14 41.14
C SER A 501 2.28 2.23 41.44
N ALA A 502 2.71 1.43 40.46
CA ALA A 502 3.92 0.60 40.53
C ALA A 502 5.23 1.37 40.25
N VAL A 503 5.17 2.64 39.82
CA VAL A 503 6.34 3.43 39.40
C VAL A 503 7.08 3.99 40.63
N THR A 504 8.13 3.30 41.05
CA THR A 504 8.90 3.63 42.28
C THR A 504 9.91 4.78 42.13
N ARG A 505 10.08 5.33 40.92
CA ARG A 505 11.07 6.38 40.60
C ARG A 505 10.43 7.60 39.94
N PRO A 506 11.00 8.81 40.09
CA PRO A 506 10.51 9.99 39.39
C PRO A 506 10.50 9.80 37.87
N VAL A 507 9.39 10.16 37.23
CA VAL A 507 9.28 10.23 35.77
C VAL A 507 10.04 11.46 35.27
N VAL A 508 10.99 11.27 34.36
CA VAL A 508 11.80 12.34 33.75
C VAL A 508 11.32 12.75 32.37
N ALA A 509 10.66 11.84 31.64
CA ALA A 509 9.96 12.11 30.39
C ALA A 509 8.76 11.17 30.26
N ALA A 510 7.72 11.60 29.54
CA ALA A 510 6.59 10.75 29.17
C ALA A 510 6.01 11.17 27.81
N LYS A 511 5.65 10.19 26.98
CA LYS A 511 5.03 10.38 25.67
C LYS A 511 3.78 9.53 25.54
N LEU A 512 2.68 10.16 25.16
CA LEU A 512 1.46 9.47 24.77
C LEU A 512 1.50 9.22 23.25
N LYS A 513 1.21 7.99 22.83
CA LYS A 513 1.01 7.56 21.44
C LYS A 513 -0.49 7.33 21.22
N LEU A 514 -1.04 7.83 20.12
CA LEU A 514 -2.42 7.65 19.66
C LEU A 514 -2.44 7.33 18.17
N HIS A 515 -3.31 6.42 17.73
CA HIS A 515 -3.54 6.16 16.30
C HIS A 515 -4.81 6.88 15.81
N CYS A 516 -4.66 7.70 14.77
CA CYS A 516 -5.75 8.49 14.20
C CYS A 516 -6.56 7.68 13.18
N THR A 517 -7.79 7.30 13.52
CA THR A 517 -8.70 6.55 12.64
C THR A 517 -9.56 7.46 11.76
N ASN A 518 -9.79 8.72 12.17
CA ASN A 518 -10.47 9.74 11.38
C ASN A 518 -9.72 11.08 11.38
N ALA A 519 -9.37 11.58 10.20
CA ALA A 519 -8.50 12.75 10.02
C ALA A 519 -9.15 14.08 10.42
N SER A 520 -8.34 15.00 10.97
CA SER A 520 -8.75 16.37 11.25
C SER A 520 -7.63 17.40 11.03
N SER A 521 -8.01 18.64 10.76
CA SER A 521 -7.12 19.80 10.87
C SER A 521 -6.72 20.17 12.30
N ASP A 522 -7.46 19.68 13.31
CA ASP A 522 -7.15 19.81 14.73
C ASP A 522 -7.50 18.49 15.44
N GLY A 523 -6.47 17.75 15.86
CA GLY A 523 -6.58 16.54 16.67
C GLY A 523 -6.95 16.81 18.13
N GLY A 524 -6.99 18.07 18.53
CA GLY A 524 -7.37 18.50 19.88
C GLY A 524 -6.19 18.74 20.81
N THR A 525 -6.54 19.19 22.01
CA THR A 525 -5.62 19.57 23.09
C THR A 525 -5.82 18.64 24.29
N ILE A 526 -4.70 18.19 24.86
CA ILE A 526 -4.65 17.31 26.02
C ILE A 526 -4.61 18.12 27.31
N TYR A 527 -5.47 17.76 28.26
CA TYR A 527 -5.59 18.37 29.59
C TYR A 527 -5.50 17.27 30.67
N PRO A 528 -4.98 17.57 31.88
CA PRO A 528 -5.03 16.64 32.99
C PRO A 528 -6.43 16.70 33.64
N VAL A 529 -6.93 15.55 34.08
CA VAL A 529 -8.18 15.50 34.86
C VAL A 529 -7.82 15.35 36.35
N PRO A 530 -8.35 16.19 37.26
CA PRO A 530 -7.96 16.18 38.68
C PRO A 530 -8.27 14.88 39.44
N ASN A 531 -9.18 14.04 38.92
CA ASN A 531 -9.62 12.82 39.57
C ASN A 531 -9.77 11.65 38.57
N SER A 532 -9.09 10.54 38.86
CA SER A 532 -9.10 9.31 38.02
C SER A 532 -10.08 8.23 38.50
N SER A 533 -10.94 8.50 39.49
CA SER A 533 -11.83 7.50 40.10
C SER A 533 -13.08 7.16 39.28
N TRP A 534 -13.16 7.61 38.03
CA TRP A 534 -14.26 7.28 37.12
C TRP A 534 -14.14 5.82 36.64
N ALA A 535 -15.28 5.17 36.42
CA ALA A 535 -15.33 3.78 35.98
C ALA A 535 -15.30 3.70 34.45
N GLU A 536 -14.56 2.73 33.92
CA GLU A 536 -14.72 2.32 32.53
C GLU A 536 -16.14 1.79 32.35
N GLY A 537 -16.78 2.26 31.29
CA GLY A 537 -18.11 1.83 30.92
C GLY A 537 -18.11 0.48 30.23
N SER A 538 -19.30 -0.06 29.97
CA SER A 538 -19.45 -1.28 29.16
C SER A 538 -20.44 -1.09 28.01
N GLY A 539 -20.67 0.17 27.63
CA GLY A 539 -21.63 0.57 26.61
C GLY A 539 -20.96 1.04 25.33
N VAL A 540 -21.73 0.97 24.24
CA VAL A 540 -21.45 1.64 22.97
C VAL A 540 -22.65 2.53 22.68
N GLY A 541 -22.71 3.70 23.34
CA GLY A 541 -23.87 4.60 23.31
C GLY A 541 -25.03 4.16 24.22
N SER A 542 -24.77 3.56 25.39
CA SER A 542 -25.83 3.00 26.26
C SER A 542 -26.16 3.89 27.47
N ALA A 543 -27.41 4.32 27.62
CA ALA A 543 -27.81 5.16 28.76
C ALA A 543 -27.73 4.48 30.14
N SER A 544 -27.67 3.15 30.19
CA SER A 544 -27.75 2.35 31.42
C SER A 544 -26.42 1.77 31.92
N GLY A 545 -25.29 2.11 31.29
CA GLY A 545 -23.97 1.62 31.69
C GLY A 545 -23.37 2.40 32.89
N PRO A 546 -22.32 1.87 33.54
CA PRO A 546 -21.65 2.51 34.69
C PRO A 546 -20.59 3.55 34.30
N GLY A 547 -20.29 3.70 33.00
CA GLY A 547 -19.25 4.60 32.51
C GLY A 547 -19.53 6.08 32.74
N LEU A 548 -18.47 6.87 32.73
CA LEU A 548 -18.50 8.34 32.77
C LEU A 548 -19.32 8.89 31.59
N LYS A 549 -20.22 9.84 31.85
CA LYS A 549 -21.07 10.49 30.84
C LYS A 549 -20.92 12.00 30.86
N TRP A 550 -21.41 12.66 29.80
CA TRP A 550 -21.48 14.13 29.76
C TRP A 550 -22.26 14.70 30.96
N SER A 551 -23.38 14.10 31.33
CA SER A 551 -24.20 14.49 32.49
C SER A 551 -23.50 14.34 33.85
N ASP A 552 -22.40 13.59 33.92
CA ASP A 552 -21.60 13.44 35.14
C ASP A 552 -20.52 14.52 35.24
N VAL A 553 -20.34 15.34 34.19
CA VAL A 553 -19.31 16.37 34.08
C VAL A 553 -19.93 17.76 33.91
N ASP A 554 -20.89 17.93 33.00
CA ASP A 554 -21.78 19.11 32.87
C ASP A 554 -22.84 19.06 33.98
N THR A 555 -22.47 19.61 35.13
CA THR A 555 -23.26 19.62 36.37
C THR A 555 -24.13 20.87 36.50
N ASN A 556 -23.79 21.94 35.79
CA ASN A 556 -24.55 23.18 35.77
C ASN A 556 -25.68 23.16 34.71
N LEU A 557 -25.62 22.21 33.75
CA LEU A 557 -26.59 21.96 32.68
C LEU A 557 -26.68 23.09 31.63
N ASP A 558 -25.59 23.81 31.38
CA ASP A 558 -25.50 24.83 30.32
C ASP A 558 -25.09 24.27 28.94
N GLY A 559 -24.78 22.97 28.86
CA GLY A 559 -24.37 22.30 27.63
C GLY A 559 -22.88 22.42 27.32
N LYS A 560 -22.05 22.76 28.31
CA LYS A 560 -20.59 22.80 28.23
C LYS A 560 -20.00 22.06 29.43
N VAL A 561 -18.73 21.68 29.26
CA VAL A 561 -17.86 21.33 30.37
C VAL A 561 -16.89 22.50 30.56
N ASP A 562 -17.01 23.25 31.66
CA ASP A 562 -16.09 24.35 32.00
C ASP A 562 -15.89 24.54 33.52
N ALA A 563 -15.18 25.59 33.92
CA ALA A 563 -14.81 25.85 35.32
C ALA A 563 -15.99 26.19 36.26
N HIS A 564 -17.22 26.34 35.75
CA HIS A 564 -18.43 26.48 36.57
C HIS A 564 -19.02 25.12 37.00
N ASP A 565 -18.52 24.01 36.44
CA ASP A 565 -18.91 22.67 36.84
C ASP A 565 -18.25 22.20 38.13
N ALA A 566 -19.06 21.54 38.97
CA ALA A 566 -18.64 21.02 40.26
C ALA A 566 -18.13 19.56 40.20
N SER A 567 -18.13 18.94 39.01
CA SER A 567 -17.67 17.56 38.85
C SER A 567 -16.14 17.46 38.98
N PRO A 568 -15.61 16.48 39.74
CA PRO A 568 -14.17 16.29 39.86
C PRO A 568 -13.51 15.73 38.59
N PHE A 569 -14.32 15.37 37.58
CA PHE A 569 -13.87 14.83 36.29
C PHE A 569 -13.76 15.90 35.19
N VAL A 570 -14.08 17.16 35.49
CA VAL A 570 -13.85 18.30 34.58
C VAL A 570 -12.34 18.41 34.28
N PRO A 571 -11.91 18.42 33.01
CA PRO A 571 -10.51 18.63 32.67
C PRO A 571 -10.01 20.01 33.13
N ASP A 572 -8.77 20.11 33.63
CA ASP A 572 -8.18 21.38 34.01
C ASP A 572 -7.75 22.18 32.78
N TYR A 573 -8.71 22.90 32.18
CA TYR A 573 -8.50 23.74 31.01
C TYR A 573 -7.51 24.90 31.23
N THR A 574 -7.11 25.17 32.48
CA THR A 574 -6.04 26.15 32.76
C THR A 574 -4.64 25.59 32.55
N ARG A 575 -4.51 24.26 32.36
CA ARG A 575 -3.26 23.53 32.20
C ARG A 575 -3.26 22.64 30.93
N PRO A 576 -3.28 23.22 29.71
CA PRO A 576 -3.01 22.43 28.51
C PRO A 576 -1.62 21.80 28.60
N ILE A 577 -1.53 20.49 28.37
CA ILE A 577 -0.30 19.69 28.41
C ILE A 577 0.35 19.68 27.04
N ALA A 578 -0.45 19.39 26.01
CA ALA A 578 0.01 19.12 24.66
C ALA A 578 -1.10 19.44 23.65
N TRP A 579 -0.71 19.89 22.45
CA TRP A 579 -1.61 20.06 21.31
C TRP A 579 -1.20 19.09 20.20
N LEU A 580 -2.15 18.33 19.66
CA LEU A 580 -1.89 17.26 18.71
C LEU A 580 -1.68 17.76 17.27
N GLY A 581 -2.11 18.98 16.96
CA GLY A 581 -2.03 19.54 15.60
C GLY A 581 -2.96 18.85 14.61
N GLY A 582 -2.74 19.05 13.30
CA GLY A 582 -3.50 18.32 12.28
C GLY A 582 -3.06 16.87 12.16
N VAL A 583 -4.02 15.96 12.01
CA VAL A 583 -3.85 14.50 12.04
C VAL A 583 -4.51 13.83 10.83
N LEU A 584 -3.89 12.77 10.29
CA LEU A 584 -4.36 12.03 9.11
C LEU A 584 -4.83 10.62 9.48
N VAL A 585 -5.75 10.04 8.68
CA VAL A 585 -6.17 8.64 8.84
C VAL A 585 -4.95 7.72 8.69
N GLY A 586 -4.79 6.77 9.61
CA GLY A 586 -3.65 5.85 9.66
C GLY A 586 -2.40 6.44 10.29
N GLN A 587 -2.44 7.66 10.85
CA GLN A 587 -1.28 8.32 11.44
C GLN A 587 -1.15 8.00 12.93
N ASP A 588 0.00 7.46 13.32
CA ASP A 588 0.47 7.46 14.70
C ASP A 588 0.95 8.86 15.10
N VAL A 589 0.37 9.42 16.16
CA VAL A 589 0.76 10.70 16.77
C VAL A 589 1.39 10.42 18.13
N SER A 590 2.61 10.94 18.35
CA SER A 590 3.30 10.82 19.64
C SER A 590 3.61 12.21 20.20
N VAL A 591 3.20 12.48 21.44
CA VAL A 591 3.30 13.81 22.05
C VAL A 591 3.75 13.73 23.51
N ASP A 592 4.53 14.71 23.94
CA ASP A 592 5.05 14.82 25.31
C ASP A 592 3.91 15.13 26.31
N VAL A 593 3.74 14.27 27.31
CA VAL A 593 2.76 14.43 28.40
C VAL A 593 3.42 14.46 29.79
N THR A 594 4.74 14.65 29.85
CA THR A 594 5.55 14.62 31.08
C THR A 594 4.97 15.51 32.18
N ALA A 595 4.48 16.70 31.81
CA ALA A 595 3.92 17.69 32.74
C ALA A 595 2.64 17.23 33.49
N ALA A 596 1.96 16.19 33.01
CA ALA A 596 0.80 15.62 33.69
C ALA A 596 1.18 14.62 34.80
N LEU A 597 2.35 13.98 34.69
CA LEU A 597 2.73 12.80 35.50
C LEU A 597 3.78 13.12 36.58
N GLN A 598 4.13 14.40 36.78
CA GLN A 598 5.19 14.83 37.70
C GLN A 598 4.88 14.63 39.20
N ALA A 599 3.68 14.16 39.56
CA ALA A 599 3.30 13.91 40.95
C ALA A 599 3.77 12.54 41.49
N GLY A 600 4.35 11.67 40.65
CA GLY A 600 4.93 10.38 41.07
C GLY A 600 4.00 9.17 40.81
N PRO A 601 4.08 8.09 41.60
CA PRO A 601 3.17 6.96 41.46
C PRO A 601 1.71 7.32 41.79
N GLY A 602 0.78 6.82 40.98
CA GLY A 602 -0.66 6.99 41.15
C GLY A 602 -1.44 6.72 39.85
N VAL A 603 -2.76 6.85 39.90
CA VAL A 603 -3.63 6.69 38.72
C VAL A 603 -3.91 8.06 38.08
N TYR A 604 -3.54 8.23 36.81
CA TYR A 604 -3.67 9.47 36.06
C TYR A 604 -4.74 9.37 34.98
N THR A 605 -5.44 10.48 34.74
CA THR A 605 -6.40 10.60 33.62
C THR A 605 -6.03 11.81 32.78
N LEU A 606 -5.92 11.59 31.47
CA LEU A 606 -5.75 12.63 30.45
C LEU A 606 -7.06 12.75 29.68
N ALA A 607 -7.52 13.98 29.44
CA ALA A 607 -8.66 14.24 28.58
C ALA A 607 -8.20 14.95 27.30
N ILE A 608 -8.80 14.60 26.16
CA ILE A 608 -8.56 15.24 24.86
C ILE A 608 -9.84 15.95 24.44
N ARG A 609 -9.73 17.22 24.07
CA ARG A 609 -10.86 18.05 23.61
C ARG A 609 -10.50 18.79 22.33
N ASN A 610 -11.48 18.90 21.43
CA ASN A 610 -11.41 19.79 20.27
C ASN A 610 -12.03 21.15 20.59
N ASP A 611 -11.45 22.23 20.08
CA ASP A 611 -12.07 23.55 20.07
C ASP A 611 -12.48 23.99 18.64
N THR A 612 -12.55 23.03 17.71
CA THR A 612 -13.05 23.19 16.34
C THR A 612 -14.11 22.13 16.00
N THR A 613 -14.99 22.43 15.04
CA THR A 613 -15.99 21.47 14.51
C THR A 613 -15.42 20.53 13.45
N ALA A 614 -14.13 20.25 13.53
CA ALA A 614 -13.45 19.24 12.73
C ALA A 614 -13.00 18.17 13.72
N GLY A 615 -13.92 17.27 14.09
CA GLY A 615 -13.61 16.20 15.02
C GLY A 615 -12.50 15.28 14.53
N ALA A 616 -11.71 14.78 15.46
CA ALA A 616 -10.77 13.69 15.24
C ALA A 616 -11.26 12.45 15.98
N THR A 617 -10.99 11.27 15.41
CA THR A 617 -11.29 9.99 16.05
C THR A 617 -9.99 9.21 16.20
N TYR A 618 -9.79 8.62 17.37
CA TYR A 618 -8.62 7.80 17.69
C TYR A 618 -9.04 6.37 18.04
N ALA A 619 -8.17 5.40 17.78
CA ALA A 619 -8.34 4.04 18.27
C ALA A 619 -8.41 4.03 19.81
N SER A 620 -9.32 3.23 20.36
CA SER A 620 -9.45 2.97 21.80
C SER A 620 -8.53 1.82 22.23
N ARG A 621 -8.59 1.47 23.51
CA ARG A 621 -8.12 0.22 24.09
C ARG A 621 -8.89 -1.00 23.58
N GLU A 622 -10.15 -0.86 23.20
CA GLU A 622 -11.03 -1.94 22.73
C GLU A 622 -10.82 -2.27 21.24
N ASP A 623 -10.08 -1.43 20.50
CA ASP A 623 -9.76 -1.64 19.08
C ASP A 623 -9.18 -3.04 18.82
N LEU A 624 -9.66 -3.71 17.78
CA LEU A 624 -9.27 -5.07 17.43
C LEU A 624 -7.80 -5.15 16.96
N ASN A 625 -7.23 -4.05 16.46
CA ASN A 625 -5.83 -3.95 16.07
C ASN A 625 -4.97 -3.46 17.25
N GLN A 626 -4.35 -4.41 17.96
CA GLN A 626 -3.57 -4.11 19.16
C GLN A 626 -2.38 -3.16 18.95
N VAL A 627 -1.90 -2.98 17.71
CA VAL A 627 -0.79 -2.09 17.36
C VAL A 627 -1.22 -0.61 17.26
N GLU A 628 -2.51 -0.36 17.05
CA GLU A 628 -3.11 0.97 16.88
C GLU A 628 -3.66 1.52 18.21
N ARG A 629 -3.76 0.70 19.26
CA ARG A 629 -4.22 1.09 20.60
C ARG A 629 -3.33 2.18 21.24
N PRO A 630 -3.89 3.03 22.14
CA PRO A 630 -3.11 4.03 22.87
C PRO A 630 -1.99 3.43 23.73
N GLU A 631 -0.83 4.08 23.79
CA GLU A 631 0.31 3.68 24.62
C GLU A 631 0.95 4.90 25.30
N LEU A 632 1.38 4.75 26.56
CA LEU A 632 2.14 5.74 27.31
C LEU A 632 3.56 5.22 27.59
N GLU A 633 4.56 5.80 26.93
CA GLU A 633 5.99 5.55 27.18
C GLU A 633 6.51 6.53 28.22
N ILE A 634 7.09 6.06 29.34
CA ILE A 634 7.68 6.89 30.40
C ILE A 634 9.16 6.54 30.64
N GLU A 635 10.00 7.55 30.87
CA GLU A 635 11.40 7.40 31.25
C GLU A 635 11.56 7.73 32.74
N LEU A 636 12.35 6.94 33.47
CA LEU A 636 12.53 7.05 34.93
C LEU A 636 13.93 7.53 35.30
N GLN A 637 14.02 8.35 36.36
CA GLN A 637 15.28 8.92 36.82
C GLN A 637 16.31 7.83 37.19
N ALA A 638 17.56 8.03 36.76
CA ALA A 638 18.68 7.17 37.12
C ALA A 638 18.97 7.21 38.64
N PRO A 639 19.29 6.06 39.28
CA PRO A 639 19.60 5.96 40.70
C PRO A 639 20.97 6.58 41.00
N THR A 640 21.03 7.50 41.97
CA THR A 640 22.27 8.17 42.35
C THR A 640 23.17 7.28 43.20
N THR A 641 24.24 6.74 42.60
CA THR A 641 25.28 5.99 43.33
C THR A 641 26.25 6.94 44.04
N THR A 642 26.45 6.75 45.35
CA THR A 642 27.48 7.43 46.14
C THR A 642 28.45 6.39 46.69
N THR A 643 29.66 6.29 46.13
CA THR A 643 30.69 5.36 46.64
C THR A 643 32.08 5.98 46.66
N SER A 644 32.69 6.01 47.83
CA SER A 644 34.07 6.45 48.08
C SER A 644 35.10 5.43 47.60
N THR A 645 36.13 5.87 46.88
CA THR A 645 37.23 5.02 46.42
C THR A 645 38.48 5.16 47.31
N THR A 646 39.02 4.04 47.79
CA THR A 646 40.37 3.95 48.36
C THR A 646 41.26 3.19 47.38
N SER A 647 42.36 3.81 46.96
CA SER A 647 43.26 3.24 45.93
C SER A 647 44.60 2.84 46.52
N THR A 648 45.03 1.60 46.26
CA THR A 648 46.40 1.13 46.52
C THR A 648 47.08 0.79 45.20
N THR A 649 48.24 1.39 44.94
CA THR A 649 49.07 1.13 43.76
C THR A 649 50.52 0.98 44.21
N THR A 650 51.20 -0.08 43.77
CA THR A 650 52.62 -0.31 44.03
C THR A 650 53.37 -0.60 42.74
N THR A 651 54.28 0.31 42.37
CA THR A 651 55.42 0.01 41.49
C THR A 651 56.65 0.67 42.09
N SER A 652 57.74 -0.09 42.24
CA SER A 652 58.91 0.31 43.01
C SER A 652 60.16 0.48 42.15
N THR A 653 60.86 1.62 42.28
CA THR A 653 62.31 1.67 42.04
C THR A 653 63.02 2.81 42.81
N SER A 654 64.20 2.46 43.35
CA SER A 654 65.34 3.31 43.72
C SER A 654 65.17 4.47 44.74
N SER A 655 65.57 4.14 45.98
CA SER A 655 66.69 4.75 46.73
C SER A 655 66.59 6.18 47.33
N THR A 656 66.56 6.17 48.66
CA THR A 656 67.32 7.02 49.60
C THR A 656 66.85 8.47 49.87
N ALA A 657 66.56 8.70 51.15
CA ALA A 657 66.32 9.95 51.89
C ALA A 657 67.34 11.09 51.58
N PRO A 658 67.08 12.41 51.86
CA PRO A 658 66.59 12.83 53.20
C PRO A 658 65.83 14.17 53.41
N THR A 659 65.30 14.30 54.64
CA THR A 659 65.24 15.49 55.54
C THR A 659 64.30 16.71 55.34
N THR A 660 63.68 17.06 56.49
CA THR A 660 63.39 18.40 57.09
C THR A 660 62.28 19.33 56.56
N SER A 661 61.27 19.52 57.44
CA SER A 661 60.76 20.79 58.03
C SER A 661 61.20 22.15 57.42
N THR A 662 60.44 23.26 57.51
CA THR A 662 59.79 23.80 58.75
C THR A 662 58.83 24.99 58.46
N SER A 663 57.85 25.21 59.35
CA SER A 663 57.33 26.51 59.87
C SER A 663 56.69 27.62 58.97
N SER A 664 55.36 27.74 59.09
CA SER A 664 54.57 28.93 59.54
C SER A 664 54.89 30.38 59.13
N THR A 665 53.83 31.13 58.76
CA THR A 665 53.53 32.44 59.38
C THR A 665 52.03 32.79 59.37
N THR A 666 51.60 33.60 60.35
CA THR A 666 50.27 34.22 60.54
C THR A 666 50.19 35.66 60.00
N SER A 667 48.98 36.21 59.79
CA SER A 667 48.57 37.59 60.18
C SER A 667 47.10 37.95 59.87
N SER A 668 46.50 38.81 60.70
CA SER A 668 45.20 39.52 60.57
C SER A 668 45.43 41.01 60.15
N THR A 669 44.49 41.96 59.95
CA THR A 669 43.32 42.40 60.76
C THR A 669 42.54 43.59 60.11
N SER A 670 41.25 43.81 60.46
CA SER A 670 40.49 45.11 60.52
C SER A 670 40.00 45.80 59.20
N THR A 671 38.89 46.59 59.08
CA THR A 671 37.92 47.23 60.02
C THR A 671 36.51 47.52 59.38
N VAL A 672 35.53 48.04 60.15
CA VAL A 672 34.06 48.22 59.94
C VAL A 672 33.65 49.73 59.80
N PRO A 673 32.54 50.17 59.10
CA PRO A 673 31.25 50.54 59.76
C PRO A 673 29.88 50.50 58.97
N THR A 674 28.88 49.84 59.60
CA THR A 674 27.44 50.18 59.87
C THR A 674 26.46 50.84 58.85
N THR A 675 25.26 50.20 58.66
CA THR A 675 23.86 50.61 59.05
C THR A 675 22.84 49.61 58.42
N SER A 676 22.05 48.78 59.14
CA SER A 676 20.77 49.01 59.88
C SER A 676 19.59 49.48 58.98
N THR A 677 18.35 48.95 59.02
CA THR A 677 17.62 48.14 60.04
C THR A 677 16.43 47.35 59.42
N SER A 678 15.86 46.37 60.15
CA SER A 678 14.65 45.58 59.82
C SER A 678 13.46 45.87 60.77
N THR A 679 12.21 45.47 60.39
CA THR A 679 10.99 45.11 61.19
C THR A 679 9.70 45.26 60.33
N SER A 680 8.48 44.78 60.65
CA SER A 680 7.95 43.51 61.22
C SER A 680 6.39 43.56 61.27
N SER A 681 5.74 42.40 61.50
CA SER A 681 4.48 42.19 62.28
C SER A 681 3.08 42.78 61.90
N THR A 682 2.14 41.87 61.57
CA THR A 682 0.84 41.56 62.25
C THR A 682 -0.39 42.53 62.26
N ALA A 683 -1.53 42.04 61.68
CA ALA A 683 -3.00 42.07 61.99
C ALA A 683 -3.66 43.04 63.06
N PRO A 684 -5.02 43.09 63.27
CA PRO A 684 -6.24 42.93 62.42
C PRO A 684 -7.36 44.02 62.65
N THR A 685 -8.60 43.79 62.13
CA THR A 685 -9.97 44.24 62.60
C THR A 685 -10.88 45.12 61.69
N THR A 686 -12.20 44.99 61.92
CA THR A 686 -13.45 45.33 61.17
C THR A 686 -14.12 46.66 61.64
N PRO A 687 -15.42 47.04 61.36
CA PRO A 687 -16.48 46.65 60.37
C PRO A 687 -17.28 47.85 59.69
N THR A 688 -18.32 47.55 58.87
CA THR A 688 -19.81 47.86 59.08
C THR A 688 -20.64 48.44 57.89
N SER A 689 -21.80 47.81 57.56
CA SER A 689 -23.12 48.35 57.04
C SER A 689 -23.24 49.14 55.70
N SER A 690 -24.36 49.21 54.93
CA SER A 690 -25.65 48.48 54.74
C SER A 690 -26.37 49.07 53.47
N THR A 691 -27.38 48.49 52.77
CA THR A 691 -28.85 48.51 53.04
C THR A 691 -29.67 48.00 51.79
N SER A 692 -30.96 47.65 51.96
CA SER A 692 -31.97 47.02 51.04
C SER A 692 -32.82 48.02 50.15
N SER A 693 -33.86 47.71 49.32
CA SER A 693 -34.63 46.48 48.91
C SER A 693 -35.64 46.69 47.72
N SER A 694 -35.98 45.59 47.00
CA SER A 694 -37.32 45.13 46.49
C SER A 694 -38.20 45.79 45.38
N THR A 695 -38.71 44.91 44.48
CA THR A 695 -40.08 44.78 43.84
C THR A 695 -40.60 45.52 42.56
N SER A 696 -40.96 44.68 41.56
CA SER A 696 -42.28 44.55 40.85
C SER A 696 -42.72 45.35 39.58
N THR A 697 -43.35 44.58 38.66
CA THR A 697 -44.51 44.87 37.75
C THR A 697 -44.35 45.27 36.26
N VAL A 698 -45.28 44.69 35.47
CA VAL A 698 -45.56 44.69 34.00
C VAL A 698 -46.49 45.89 33.64
N PRO A 699 -46.49 46.53 32.42
CA PRO A 699 -47.16 46.02 31.22
C PRO A 699 -46.66 46.50 29.82
N THR A 700 -47.53 46.31 28.81
CA THR A 700 -47.32 46.08 27.38
C THR A 700 -47.31 47.31 26.44
N THR A 701 -46.96 47.02 25.17
CA THR A 701 -47.56 47.53 23.90
C THR A 701 -47.10 48.86 23.24
N SER A 702 -46.78 48.70 21.94
CA SER A 702 -47.18 49.55 20.78
C SER A 702 -46.42 50.85 20.42
N SER A 703 -45.61 50.72 19.37
CA SER A 703 -45.58 51.56 18.14
C SER A 703 -45.77 53.09 18.19
N SER A 704 -44.78 53.84 17.68
CA SER A 704 -45.01 54.82 16.58
C SER A 704 -43.71 55.40 15.99
N THR A 705 -43.74 55.69 14.69
CA THR A 705 -42.72 56.38 13.89
C THR A 705 -42.55 57.87 14.27
N THR A 706 -41.35 58.45 14.13
CA THR A 706 -41.04 59.64 13.28
C THR A 706 -39.65 60.23 13.61
N SER A 707 -38.94 60.67 12.58
CA SER A 707 -37.59 61.25 12.59
C SER A 707 -37.50 62.64 13.24
N THR A 708 -36.35 63.02 13.81
CA THR A 708 -35.40 64.02 13.23
C THR A 708 -34.11 64.13 14.07
N THR A 709 -32.98 64.14 13.34
CA THR A 709 -31.56 64.46 13.66
C THR A 709 -31.36 65.57 14.73
N THR A 710 -30.31 65.66 15.56
CA THR A 710 -28.85 65.35 15.40
C THR A 710 -28.22 65.26 16.82
N THR A 711 -27.26 64.41 17.19
CA THR A 711 -25.83 64.51 16.83
C THR A 711 -25.04 63.29 17.35
N THR A 712 -24.48 62.53 16.39
CA THR A 712 -23.31 61.62 16.44
C THR A 712 -22.75 61.10 17.78
N SER A 713 -22.96 59.81 18.05
CA SER A 713 -21.95 58.89 18.63
C SER A 713 -22.27 57.44 18.25
N THR A 714 -21.28 56.76 17.66
CA THR A 714 -21.02 55.29 17.69
C THR A 714 -22.19 54.30 17.56
N THR A 715 -22.31 53.63 16.40
CA THR A 715 -22.01 52.18 16.22
C THR A 715 -22.31 51.77 14.77
N THR A 716 -21.28 51.44 14.00
CA THR A 716 -21.46 50.81 12.68
C THR A 716 -21.64 49.31 12.89
N SER A 717 -22.87 48.82 12.77
CA SER A 717 -23.14 47.39 12.69
C SER A 717 -22.63 46.85 11.34
N THR A 718 -21.40 46.34 11.32
CA THR A 718 -20.89 45.57 10.18
C THR A 718 -21.65 44.25 10.10
N VAL A 719 -22.64 44.19 9.20
CA VAL A 719 -23.19 42.90 8.75
C VAL A 719 -22.02 42.12 8.15
N ALA A 720 -21.71 40.95 8.73
CA ALA A 720 -20.71 40.06 8.16
C ALA A 720 -21.18 39.64 6.76
N GLN A 721 -20.46 40.08 5.74
CA GLN A 721 -20.76 39.73 4.36
C GLN A 721 -20.51 38.23 4.18
N ALA A 722 -21.52 37.50 3.72
CA ALA A 722 -21.37 36.08 3.41
C ALA A 722 -20.19 35.87 2.45
N GLY A 723 -19.37 34.85 2.71
CA GLY A 723 -18.27 34.47 1.83
C GLY A 723 -18.80 34.13 0.44
N ALA A 724 -17.98 34.35 -0.59
CA ALA A 724 -18.30 33.87 -1.92
C ALA A 724 -18.15 32.34 -1.93
N VAL A 725 -19.17 31.61 -2.35
CA VAL A 725 -19.22 30.13 -2.34
C VAL A 725 -19.40 29.61 -3.76
N GLY A 726 -18.57 28.62 -4.13
CA GLY A 726 -18.77 27.77 -5.29
C GLY A 726 -19.19 26.36 -4.86
N THR A 727 -20.30 25.85 -5.40
CA THR A 727 -20.85 24.52 -5.08
C THR A 727 -21.03 23.72 -6.35
N VAL A 728 -20.57 22.46 -6.37
CA VAL A 728 -20.89 21.52 -7.46
C VAL A 728 -22.30 20.98 -7.21
N GLU A 729 -23.24 21.40 -8.06
CA GLU A 729 -24.67 21.05 -7.94
C GLU A 729 -25.06 19.78 -8.68
N ALA A 730 -24.25 19.37 -9.66
CA ALA A 730 -24.38 18.11 -10.36
C ALA A 730 -23.07 17.69 -11.00
N ASP A 731 -22.82 16.39 -11.08
CA ASP A 731 -21.83 15.77 -11.95
C ASP A 731 -22.36 14.48 -12.60
N VAL A 732 -21.78 14.09 -13.73
CA VAL A 732 -22.17 12.86 -14.43
C VAL A 732 -21.09 12.40 -15.39
N LYS A 733 -20.77 11.10 -15.37
CA LYS A 733 -19.99 10.46 -16.43
C LYS A 733 -20.87 9.90 -17.54
N VAL A 734 -20.33 9.88 -18.76
CA VAL A 734 -20.95 9.25 -19.93
C VAL A 734 -19.90 8.43 -20.69
N HIS A 735 -20.32 7.28 -21.20
CA HIS A 735 -19.43 6.25 -21.72
C HIS A 735 -19.87 5.84 -23.13
N GLU A 736 -18.97 5.97 -24.11
CA GLU A 736 -19.27 5.79 -25.54
C GLU A 736 -19.89 4.43 -25.89
N GLN A 737 -19.38 3.34 -25.30
CA GLN A 737 -19.87 1.98 -25.55
C GLN A 737 -21.18 1.64 -24.81
N ASN A 738 -21.58 2.46 -23.83
CA ASN A 738 -22.83 2.29 -23.07
C ASN A 738 -23.75 3.50 -23.33
N PRO A 739 -24.11 3.78 -24.60
CA PRO A 739 -24.49 5.13 -25.00
C PRO A 739 -25.86 5.58 -24.49
N ASP A 740 -26.70 4.62 -24.07
CA ASP A 740 -28.06 4.81 -23.58
C ASP A 740 -28.15 4.78 -22.04
N VAL A 741 -27.04 4.53 -21.34
CA VAL A 741 -26.98 4.47 -19.86
C VAL A 741 -26.62 5.84 -19.29
N SER A 742 -27.30 6.22 -18.20
CA SER A 742 -26.90 7.37 -17.38
C SER A 742 -26.22 6.89 -16.11
N PHE A 743 -25.16 7.60 -15.70
CA PHE A 743 -24.33 7.24 -14.55
C PHE A 743 -24.35 8.34 -13.46
N GLY A 744 -25.29 9.28 -13.47
CA GLY A 744 -25.41 10.37 -12.47
C GLY A 744 -25.84 9.94 -11.06
N SER A 745 -25.63 8.68 -10.71
CA SER A 745 -25.74 8.16 -9.33
C SER A 745 -24.58 7.22 -8.99
N ASN A 746 -23.53 7.23 -9.81
CA ASN A 746 -22.36 6.40 -9.65
C ASN A 746 -21.30 7.19 -8.87
N ALA A 747 -20.81 6.64 -7.76
CA ALA A 747 -19.83 7.26 -6.88
C ALA A 747 -18.47 7.62 -7.55
N VAL A 748 -18.26 7.22 -8.81
CA VAL A 748 -17.01 7.41 -9.55
C VAL A 748 -17.28 8.05 -10.91
N LEU A 749 -16.54 9.11 -11.21
CA LEU A 749 -16.46 9.83 -12.48
C LEU A 749 -15.25 9.38 -13.27
N ASP A 750 -15.34 9.31 -14.60
CA ASP A 750 -14.28 8.78 -15.47
C ASP A 750 -13.94 9.76 -16.62
N ALA A 751 -12.67 9.80 -17.04
CA ALA A 751 -12.23 10.56 -18.21
C ALA A 751 -11.15 9.81 -19.01
N SER A 752 -11.45 9.43 -20.25
CA SER A 752 -10.55 8.65 -21.13
C SER A 752 -10.71 9.01 -22.62
N GLY A 753 -9.60 8.91 -23.35
CA GLY A 753 -9.45 9.34 -24.74
C GLY A 753 -9.45 8.20 -25.77
N GLN A 754 -9.67 6.95 -25.37
CA GLN A 754 -9.62 5.79 -26.25
C GLN A 754 -10.63 5.93 -27.40
N ALA A 755 -10.17 5.79 -28.65
CA ALA A 755 -10.93 6.18 -29.84
C ALA A 755 -12.30 5.49 -30.05
N THR A 756 -12.54 4.36 -29.37
CA THR A 756 -13.79 3.56 -29.39
C THR A 756 -14.34 3.28 -27.98
N LYS A 757 -13.78 3.91 -26.95
CA LYS A 757 -14.19 3.81 -25.54
C LYS A 757 -13.95 5.14 -24.83
N ARG A 758 -14.47 6.23 -25.39
CA ARG A 758 -14.34 7.54 -24.75
C ARG A 758 -15.22 7.62 -23.51
N GLU A 759 -14.64 8.00 -22.40
CA GLU A 759 -15.33 8.36 -21.16
C GLU A 759 -15.17 9.87 -20.95
N GLN A 760 -16.27 10.56 -20.65
CA GLN A 760 -16.30 12.01 -20.43
C GLN A 760 -17.11 12.31 -19.18
N THR A 761 -16.68 13.28 -18.39
CA THR A 761 -17.36 13.71 -17.18
C THR A 761 -17.83 15.16 -17.32
N TYR A 762 -19.00 15.49 -16.77
CA TYR A 762 -19.62 16.81 -16.84
C TYR A 762 -19.89 17.32 -15.44
N PHE A 763 -19.69 18.61 -15.20
CA PHE A 763 -19.90 19.28 -13.90
C PHE A 763 -20.78 20.52 -14.07
N ARG A 764 -21.68 20.77 -13.12
CA ARG A 764 -22.43 22.03 -13.00
C ARG A 764 -22.12 22.66 -11.65
N VAL A 765 -21.59 23.88 -11.69
CA VAL A 765 -21.18 24.67 -10.52
C VAL A 765 -22.11 25.87 -10.38
N ARG A 766 -22.67 26.10 -9.19
CA ARG A 766 -23.27 27.38 -8.82
C ARG A 766 -22.26 28.20 -8.03
N VAL A 767 -22.13 29.47 -8.39
CA VAL A 767 -21.38 30.48 -7.65
C VAL A 767 -22.35 31.51 -7.11
N SER A 768 -22.21 31.85 -5.83
CA SER A 768 -23.05 32.82 -5.14
C SER A 768 -22.27 33.61 -4.09
N GLY A 769 -22.72 34.84 -3.79
CA GLY A 769 -22.09 35.70 -2.80
C GLY A 769 -20.89 36.50 -3.28
N VAL A 770 -20.45 36.37 -4.54
CA VAL A 770 -19.38 37.19 -5.13
C VAL A 770 -19.78 38.68 -5.16
N GLY A 771 -21.00 38.98 -5.60
CA GLY A 771 -21.50 40.35 -5.76
C GLY A 771 -20.69 41.12 -6.82
N THR A 772 -20.31 42.36 -6.51
CA THR A 772 -19.50 43.22 -7.40
C THR A 772 -17.99 43.01 -7.28
N ARG A 773 -17.54 42.05 -6.45
CA ARG A 773 -16.11 41.80 -6.22
C ARG A 773 -15.53 41.01 -7.39
N PRO A 774 -14.35 41.36 -7.92
CA PRO A 774 -13.71 40.55 -8.95
C PRO A 774 -13.26 39.20 -8.37
N VAL A 775 -13.50 38.13 -9.11
CA VAL A 775 -12.95 36.80 -8.81
C VAL A 775 -11.44 36.84 -9.06
N VAL A 776 -10.66 36.46 -8.05
CA VAL A 776 -9.19 36.42 -8.06
C VAL A 776 -8.68 35.03 -8.42
N SER A 777 -9.32 33.98 -7.92
CA SER A 777 -9.09 32.61 -8.35
C SER A 777 -10.35 31.77 -8.18
N ALA A 778 -10.63 30.87 -9.12
CA ALA A 778 -11.63 29.82 -8.98
C ALA A 778 -11.01 28.49 -9.42
N ARG A 779 -11.04 27.49 -8.55
CA ARG A 779 -10.32 26.23 -8.72
C ARG A 779 -11.25 25.05 -8.45
N LEU A 780 -11.46 24.20 -9.44
CA LEU A 780 -12.21 22.95 -9.29
C LEU A 780 -11.26 21.88 -8.76
N GLN A 781 -11.53 21.40 -7.55
CA GLN A 781 -10.74 20.40 -6.85
C GLN A 781 -11.46 19.05 -6.93
N LEU A 782 -10.76 18.02 -7.41
CA LEU A 782 -11.25 16.65 -7.53
C LEU A 782 -10.28 15.72 -6.80
N GLN A 783 -10.75 14.67 -6.12
CA GLN A 783 -9.88 13.61 -5.61
C GLN A 783 -9.92 12.42 -6.58
N VAL A 784 -8.75 11.98 -7.06
CA VAL A 784 -8.62 10.70 -7.76
C VAL A 784 -9.10 9.62 -6.80
N ALA A 785 -10.02 8.77 -7.23
CA ALA A 785 -10.61 7.78 -6.34
C ALA A 785 -9.52 6.91 -5.68
N SER A 786 -9.72 6.44 -4.45
CA SER A 786 -8.71 5.64 -3.72
C SER A 786 -8.56 4.21 -4.27
N ALA A 787 -9.31 3.84 -5.31
CA ALA A 787 -9.19 2.56 -5.98
C ALA A 787 -7.87 2.46 -6.75
N PHE A 788 -7.21 1.30 -6.68
CA PHE A 788 -5.87 1.05 -7.23
C PHE A 788 -5.71 1.41 -8.73
N ASN A 789 -6.77 1.36 -9.52
CA ASN A 789 -6.78 1.71 -10.95
C ASN A 789 -7.46 3.04 -11.29
N ALA A 790 -7.49 3.98 -10.33
CA ALA A 790 -8.05 5.32 -10.54
C ALA A 790 -7.04 6.34 -11.07
N GLY A 791 -5.75 6.14 -10.80
CA GLY A 791 -4.66 6.95 -11.34
C GLY A 791 -4.42 6.70 -12.83
N GLY A 792 -3.73 7.62 -13.49
CA GLY A 792 -3.44 7.58 -14.91
C GLY A 792 -2.32 8.53 -15.32
N ASP A 793 -1.78 8.37 -16.53
CA ASP A 793 -0.73 9.24 -17.08
C ASP A 793 -1.23 10.65 -17.49
N SER A 794 -2.54 10.89 -17.41
CA SER A 794 -3.14 12.22 -17.45
C SER A 794 -4.39 12.29 -16.57
N GLY A 795 -4.42 13.26 -15.66
CA GLY A 795 -5.61 13.68 -14.92
C GLY A 795 -6.70 14.33 -15.79
N GLY A 796 -6.45 14.50 -17.09
CA GLY A 796 -7.41 15.03 -18.04
C GLY A 796 -7.36 16.55 -18.22
N ARG A 797 -8.34 17.06 -18.98
CA ARG A 797 -8.44 18.44 -19.44
C ARG A 797 -9.82 18.98 -19.12
N ILE A 798 -9.90 20.10 -18.40
CA ILE A 798 -11.18 20.76 -18.12
C ILE A 798 -11.49 21.79 -19.21
N HIS A 799 -12.72 21.73 -19.72
CA HIS A 799 -13.29 22.66 -20.68
C HIS A 799 -14.46 23.41 -20.03
N ARG A 800 -14.67 24.68 -20.41
CA ARG A 800 -15.97 25.32 -20.22
C ARG A 800 -16.94 24.78 -21.28
N ILE A 801 -18.21 24.57 -20.94
CA ILE A 801 -19.27 24.28 -21.91
C ILE A 801 -20.40 25.30 -21.82
N SER A 802 -21.05 25.62 -22.94
CA SER A 802 -22.16 26.58 -22.96
C SER A 802 -23.48 26.03 -22.41
N ALA A 803 -23.70 24.72 -22.50
CA ALA A 803 -24.96 24.08 -22.14
C ALA A 803 -25.00 23.61 -20.67
N CYS A 804 -25.83 24.26 -19.85
CA CYS A 804 -26.06 23.93 -18.43
C CYS A 804 -27.40 23.25 -18.10
N GLY A 805 -28.29 23.11 -19.08
CA GLY A 805 -29.65 22.59 -18.91
C GLY A 805 -29.76 21.05 -18.85
N TRP A 806 -28.64 20.34 -18.74
CA TRP A 806 -28.63 18.87 -18.64
C TRP A 806 -29.04 18.41 -17.23
N SER A 807 -29.37 17.13 -17.12
CA SER A 807 -29.85 16.51 -15.87
C SER A 807 -28.97 15.31 -15.53
N GLU A 808 -28.36 15.36 -14.35
CA GLU A 808 -27.50 14.34 -13.73
C GLU A 808 -28.01 12.91 -13.98
N LEU A 809 -29.22 12.61 -13.50
CA LEU A 809 -29.85 11.29 -13.55
C LEU A 809 -30.29 10.80 -14.94
N THR A 810 -30.19 11.64 -15.97
CA THR A 810 -30.71 11.33 -17.32
C THR A 810 -29.74 11.64 -18.44
N THR A 811 -28.52 12.07 -18.13
CA THR A 811 -27.49 12.37 -19.12
C THR A 811 -26.76 11.08 -19.50
N THR A 812 -26.75 10.77 -20.79
CA THR A 812 -26.17 9.59 -21.43
C THR A 812 -25.22 10.02 -22.54
N TRP A 813 -24.47 9.10 -23.15
CA TRP A 813 -23.60 9.47 -24.27
C TRP A 813 -24.36 10.14 -25.43
N ARG A 814 -25.60 9.70 -25.73
CA ARG A 814 -26.38 10.21 -26.86
C ARG A 814 -26.89 11.63 -26.67
N ASN A 815 -27.19 12.04 -25.44
CA ASN A 815 -27.78 13.35 -25.14
C ASN A 815 -26.83 14.31 -24.39
N ARG A 816 -25.57 13.90 -24.17
CA ARG A 816 -24.56 14.70 -23.48
C ARG A 816 -24.35 16.09 -24.11
N PRO A 817 -23.99 17.10 -23.31
CA PRO A 817 -23.58 18.40 -23.84
C PRO A 817 -22.37 18.28 -24.78
N VAL A 818 -22.36 19.08 -25.84
CA VAL A 818 -21.19 19.23 -26.71
C VAL A 818 -20.10 19.98 -25.95
N ILE A 819 -18.86 19.50 -26.05
CA ILE A 819 -17.68 20.22 -25.55
C ILE A 819 -17.31 21.29 -26.57
N ASP A 820 -17.81 22.52 -26.36
CA ASP A 820 -17.71 23.63 -27.31
C ASP A 820 -16.74 24.75 -26.90
N GLY A 821 -16.28 24.77 -25.64
CA GLY A 821 -15.27 25.71 -25.16
C GLY A 821 -13.83 25.19 -25.20
N ALA A 822 -12.89 26.12 -25.15
CA ALA A 822 -11.47 25.83 -25.05
C ALA A 822 -11.11 25.14 -23.71
N VAL A 823 -9.98 24.42 -23.72
CA VAL A 823 -9.34 23.89 -22.51
C VAL A 823 -8.96 25.07 -21.61
N LEU A 824 -9.37 25.03 -20.34
CA LEU A 824 -8.99 26.01 -19.32
C LEU A 824 -7.73 25.58 -18.56
N SER A 825 -7.64 24.28 -18.26
CA SER A 825 -6.56 23.68 -17.47
C SER A 825 -6.41 22.19 -17.82
N THR A 826 -5.18 21.69 -17.77
CA THR A 826 -4.80 20.29 -18.02
C THR A 826 -3.96 19.79 -16.86
N VAL A 827 -4.21 18.56 -16.40
CA VAL A 827 -3.44 17.90 -15.35
C VAL A 827 -2.63 16.74 -15.97
N GLY A 828 -1.35 16.64 -15.57
CA GLY A 828 -0.42 15.58 -15.97
C GLY A 828 -0.71 14.25 -15.28
N PRO A 829 0.27 13.34 -15.12
CA PRO A 829 0.09 12.07 -14.42
C PRO A 829 -0.41 12.25 -12.98
N VAL A 830 -1.28 11.34 -12.53
CA VAL A 830 -1.93 11.37 -11.21
C VAL A 830 -2.08 9.97 -10.60
N GLN A 831 -2.04 9.90 -9.28
CA GLN A 831 -2.06 8.65 -8.49
C GLN A 831 -3.39 8.47 -7.75
N PRO A 832 -3.78 7.22 -7.38
CA PRO A 832 -4.94 6.97 -6.52
C PRO A 832 -4.93 7.79 -5.22
N GLY A 833 -6.09 8.28 -4.80
CA GLY A 833 -6.24 9.14 -3.61
C GLY A 833 -5.71 10.58 -3.75
N GLN A 834 -4.96 10.90 -4.81
CA GLN A 834 -4.38 12.22 -5.02
C GLN A 834 -5.47 13.27 -5.24
N VAL A 835 -5.39 14.39 -4.51
CA VAL A 835 -6.22 15.56 -4.77
C VAL A 835 -5.60 16.41 -5.88
N VAL A 836 -6.33 16.62 -6.96
CA VAL A 836 -5.93 17.43 -8.12
C VAL A 836 -6.70 18.74 -8.14
N THR A 837 -6.20 19.73 -8.86
CA THR A 837 -6.85 21.04 -8.96
C THR A 837 -6.76 21.58 -10.38
N PHE A 838 -7.92 21.88 -10.96
CA PHE A 838 -8.06 22.53 -12.25
C PHE A 838 -8.33 24.02 -12.06
N ASP A 839 -7.53 24.87 -12.72
CA ASP A 839 -7.79 26.30 -12.75
C ASP A 839 -8.97 26.60 -13.71
N VAL A 840 -10.04 27.15 -13.15
CA VAL A 840 -11.25 27.58 -13.88
C VAL A 840 -11.52 29.07 -13.70
N THR A 841 -10.54 29.84 -13.21
CA THR A 841 -10.64 31.28 -12.90
C THR A 841 -11.11 32.10 -14.11
N SER A 842 -10.62 31.76 -15.30
CA SER A 842 -11.00 32.44 -16.55
C SER A 842 -12.45 32.20 -16.99
N ALA A 843 -13.13 31.19 -16.42
CA ALA A 843 -14.52 30.87 -16.73
C ALA A 843 -15.52 31.42 -15.71
N ILE A 844 -15.11 31.61 -14.44
CA ILE A 844 -15.96 32.06 -13.33
C ILE A 844 -15.69 33.53 -13.03
N THR A 845 -16.65 34.39 -13.40
CA THR A 845 -16.50 35.85 -13.39
C THR A 845 -17.37 36.58 -12.36
N GLY A 846 -18.28 35.87 -11.69
CA GLY A 846 -19.24 36.43 -10.75
C GLY A 846 -20.26 35.39 -10.26
N ASP A 847 -21.38 35.86 -9.72
CA ASP A 847 -22.49 35.00 -9.33
C ASP A 847 -23.22 34.42 -10.55
N GLY A 848 -23.51 33.12 -10.54
CA GLY A 848 -24.13 32.45 -11.68
C GLY A 848 -24.03 30.92 -11.64
N VAL A 849 -24.43 30.29 -12.75
CA VAL A 849 -24.25 28.85 -12.97
C VAL A 849 -23.26 28.67 -14.12
N TYR A 850 -22.25 27.83 -13.89
CA TYR A 850 -21.16 27.54 -14.81
C TYR A 850 -21.08 26.03 -15.03
N CYS A 851 -20.81 25.59 -16.25
CA CYS A 851 -20.72 24.17 -16.56
C CYS A 851 -19.40 23.85 -17.24
N PHE A 852 -18.90 22.65 -16.94
CA PHE A 852 -17.61 22.16 -17.38
C PHE A 852 -17.73 20.74 -17.91
N ALA A 853 -16.80 20.37 -18.77
CA ALA A 853 -16.58 18.99 -19.19
C ALA A 853 -15.11 18.62 -18.98
N LEU A 854 -14.86 17.43 -18.47
CA LEU A 854 -13.58 16.80 -18.31
C LEU A 854 -13.44 15.70 -19.35
N ASP A 855 -12.42 15.78 -20.19
CA ASP A 855 -12.01 14.73 -21.10
C ASP A 855 -10.53 14.35 -20.90
N SER A 856 -10.06 13.35 -21.63
CA SER A 856 -8.64 13.02 -21.70
C SER A 856 -8.25 12.68 -23.13
N THR A 857 -6.98 12.89 -23.47
CA THR A 857 -6.36 12.33 -24.69
C THR A 857 -5.70 10.98 -24.45
N SER A 858 -5.52 10.57 -23.19
CA SER A 858 -4.89 9.30 -22.85
C SER A 858 -5.88 8.14 -22.89
N ILE A 859 -5.39 6.96 -23.27
CA ILE A 859 -6.11 5.70 -23.14
C ILE A 859 -6.08 5.16 -21.70
N ASN A 860 -5.10 5.58 -20.89
CA ASN A 860 -4.94 5.22 -19.49
C ASN A 860 -5.76 6.19 -18.61
N GLY A 861 -7.07 6.18 -18.82
CA GLY A 861 -8.01 7.16 -18.25
C GLY A 861 -8.01 7.22 -16.72
N VAL A 862 -8.38 8.39 -16.20
CA VAL A 862 -8.41 8.70 -14.77
C VAL A 862 -9.82 8.56 -14.20
N LYS A 863 -9.91 8.22 -12.91
CA LYS A 863 -11.17 8.13 -12.16
C LYS A 863 -11.17 9.05 -10.95
N TYR A 864 -12.23 9.84 -10.80
CA TYR A 864 -12.43 10.80 -9.72
C TYR A 864 -13.63 10.41 -8.85
N ASN A 865 -13.63 10.79 -7.57
CA ASN A 865 -14.82 10.70 -6.73
C ASN A 865 -15.94 11.63 -7.27
N SER A 866 -17.17 11.13 -7.32
CA SER A 866 -18.36 11.93 -7.65
C SER A 866 -18.96 12.60 -6.40
N ARG A 867 -19.99 13.43 -6.57
CA ARG A 867 -20.82 13.94 -5.46
C ARG A 867 -21.53 12.86 -4.65
N GLU A 868 -21.77 11.69 -5.23
CA GLU A 868 -22.39 10.52 -4.59
C GLU A 868 -21.36 9.64 -3.88
N SER A 869 -20.06 9.96 -4.00
CA SER A 869 -19.01 9.27 -3.26
C SER A 869 -19.11 9.50 -1.75
N SER A 870 -18.66 8.50 -0.99
CA SER A 870 -18.34 8.61 0.43
C SER A 870 -16.94 9.21 0.69
N GLY A 871 -16.07 9.26 -0.33
CA GLY A 871 -14.76 9.93 -0.28
C GLY A 871 -14.86 11.44 -0.51
N GLN A 872 -13.71 12.12 -0.71
CA GLN A 872 -13.69 13.56 -0.93
C GLN A 872 -14.38 13.92 -2.24
N ARG A 873 -15.48 14.67 -2.13
CA ARG A 873 -16.36 15.08 -3.23
C ARG A 873 -15.78 16.26 -4.03
N PRO A 874 -16.21 16.47 -5.29
CA PRO A 874 -15.86 17.64 -6.08
C PRO A 874 -16.17 18.96 -5.37
N ALA A 875 -15.17 19.85 -5.26
CA ALA A 875 -15.27 21.12 -4.54
C ALA A 875 -14.77 22.29 -5.40
N VAL A 876 -15.24 23.51 -5.13
CA VAL A 876 -14.79 24.71 -5.83
C VAL A 876 -14.22 25.72 -4.84
N LEU A 877 -12.90 25.86 -4.84
CA LEU A 877 -12.18 26.84 -4.05
C LEU A 877 -12.27 28.19 -4.77
N LEU A 878 -12.93 29.16 -4.14
CA LEU A 878 -13.22 30.47 -4.71
C LEU A 878 -12.59 31.58 -3.88
N GLN A 879 -11.75 32.39 -4.50
CA GLN A 879 -11.15 33.58 -3.92
C GLN A 879 -11.64 34.81 -4.69
N VAL A 880 -12.16 35.79 -3.96
CA VAL A 880 -12.58 37.10 -4.48
C VAL A 880 -11.70 38.19 -3.88
N ALA A 881 -11.53 39.32 -4.57
CA ALA A 881 -10.88 40.47 -3.98
C ALA A 881 -11.75 41.06 -2.84
N PRO A 882 -11.14 41.76 -1.86
CA PRO A 882 -11.87 42.45 -0.80
C PRO A 882 -12.95 43.42 -1.33
#